data_AF-A0A9D0KI99-F1
#
_entry.id   AF-A0A9D0KI99-F1
#
_cell.length_a   1.000
_cell.length_b   1.000
_cell.length_c   1.000
_cell.angle_alpha   90.00
_cell.angle_beta   90.00
_cell.angle_gamma   90.00
#
_symmetry.space_group_name_H-M   'P 1'
#
loop_
_entity.id
_entity.type
_entity.pdbx_description
1 polymer ?
#
loop_
_entity_poly.entity_id
_entity_poly.type
_entity_poly.pdbx_seq_one_letter_code
_entity_poly.pdbx_strand_id
1 'polypeptide(L)'
;MAAYDTEAFVSQLVASAHASVQFALSCLAPAGTGPDGQVARTLRAVSTFVDPDGCVMHWHDFGDLEGPGWAANALGGALLLARWGHYVGSQAVSDQALALCDHILDDGFVRDDGFVWPYWDLAAGRFCANYTHNNTWLCPGSLAQVGVQMLALAEFLEATDGDPLRPQRLRGAAQALGGWLQRHVPRLENGWVPRRITLTGEPHPLTPEGGADPVFDHSGDGLFLLDLWARLGTSGDACARRAASTLGDAFVAAGGFWGSLNHDTYDDHENVAYAVAFRVLRDAGARLGRAAWRDFAYRVALPAMKRFRMSQDRHGVVTRGLFWMEPSWNTAYLWENAEVAQAHLEAWLETGDVAARDVALAVLATLAHHHCGARGFLTEGVDWDNHVGQRHHVDFATYGAIRYTEPLLNNLHLVGPTLTYLEAMGAGPPQELELAHSLATLAPLPKAAPAVHHLRETPLRMLLRLYYPVIADDASFEAALDFAQQAGLDGVLLFEASYDVDPALLTLDVLEERFRRLREVVPRVRARGLEVHINVMITMGHVDDGGGYPEDFDFQFLVDEYGHSSRSTACPLDPGFLRYVSRLYHMAASCGADVVWVDDDVRFLGHDVSGMTCFCPLHLRAMSERTGRAWTREALVAALRDDEMSASLRQTWFDLQEEAMERLARTIEHAVHEVAPTQAIGLMTVGTVVHGAEGRRVDRLLRVLSGADHEPVVRPGAGFWHDWEPAAVLAKTEDVARQVAYLGDDARVVAEIENHPYTPFQKSYRLLALEMALNILAGTHDLSLNVFSGSHGFRGDDVGMGDFLLSQRPFLTALRAARAGKRRVGVGVEAREDVARTMHLAGRSLDAWKARRPWEIALARFGLPVGRLYDAPHLLNGDVVYSDRYALESMVQEGMVLTPCAVWGLLEQGWGDRLGVTDVRLAPRDVNERFTDHPLNGLHGQVVLPVRHYYGVLHPYAYALAAGTGAQVLSQWQDLGGVFRGVAAAALTLPNGARVGLLPFEIQTVSPALLQVARRDQWAALLTWVARRPLPVRVLE
;
A
#
# COMPACT_ATOMS: atom_id res chain seq x y z
N MET A 1 15.27 -27.77 -19.26
CA MET A 1 15.74 -29.03 -18.63
C MET A 1 16.75 -28.83 -17.51
N ALA A 2 17.85 -28.06 -17.65
CA ALA A 2 18.91 -28.06 -16.63
C ALA A 2 18.70 -27.19 -15.36
N ALA A 3 17.72 -26.29 -15.30
CA ALA A 3 17.60 -25.32 -14.19
C ALA A 3 16.95 -25.89 -12.91
N TYR A 4 15.96 -26.76 -13.04
CA TYR A 4 15.11 -27.20 -11.92
C TYR A 4 15.40 -28.62 -11.43
N ASP A 5 16.21 -29.41 -12.14
CA ASP A 5 16.53 -30.80 -11.76
C ASP A 5 17.89 -30.88 -11.04
N THR A 6 18.23 -29.86 -10.24
CA THR A 6 19.49 -29.81 -9.46
C THR A 6 19.23 -30.12 -7.99
N GLU A 7 20.20 -30.75 -7.32
CA GLU A 7 20.14 -31.02 -5.88
C GLU A 7 19.90 -29.75 -5.05
N ALA A 8 20.53 -28.63 -5.45
CA ALA A 8 20.33 -27.33 -4.84
C ALA A 8 18.88 -26.83 -4.95
N PHE A 9 18.23 -27.02 -6.10
CA PHE A 9 16.84 -26.62 -6.30
C PHE A 9 15.87 -27.47 -5.45
N VAL A 10 16.09 -28.78 -5.41
CA VAL A 10 15.32 -29.69 -4.53
C VAL A 10 15.49 -29.27 -3.07
N SER A 11 16.72 -28.97 -2.65
CA SER A 11 17.00 -28.47 -1.30
C SER A 11 16.26 -27.16 -0.98
N GLN A 12 16.17 -26.23 -1.95
CA GLN A 12 15.42 -24.99 -1.80
C GLN A 12 13.92 -25.24 -1.61
N LEU A 13 13.31 -26.13 -2.43
CA LEU A 13 11.90 -26.47 -2.31
C LEU A 13 11.58 -27.12 -0.95
N VAL A 14 12.42 -28.06 -0.52
CA VAL A 14 12.25 -28.70 0.78
C VAL A 14 12.42 -27.70 1.92
N ALA A 15 13.42 -26.80 1.84
CA ALA A 15 13.63 -25.76 2.84
C ALA A 15 12.42 -24.83 2.97
N SER A 16 11.84 -24.39 1.84
CA SER A 16 10.64 -23.53 1.82
C SER A 16 9.43 -24.23 2.44
N ALA A 17 9.10 -25.43 1.97
CA ALA A 17 7.98 -26.21 2.53
C ALA A 17 8.19 -26.52 4.02
N HIS A 18 9.41 -26.88 4.43
CA HIS A 18 9.71 -27.17 5.84
C HIS A 18 9.57 -25.92 6.73
N ALA A 19 10.08 -24.77 6.29
CA ALA A 19 9.95 -23.51 7.03
C ALA A 19 8.48 -23.13 7.24
N SER A 20 7.66 -23.25 6.19
CA SER A 20 6.21 -23.04 6.27
C SER A 20 5.52 -23.98 7.25
N VAL A 21 5.87 -25.28 7.24
CA VAL A 21 5.33 -26.27 8.18
C VAL A 21 5.66 -25.90 9.62
N GLN A 22 6.90 -25.52 9.91
CA GLN A 22 7.31 -25.13 11.26
C GLN A 22 6.59 -23.87 11.73
N PHE A 23 6.39 -22.88 10.84
CA PHE A 23 5.62 -21.70 11.17
C PHE A 23 4.17 -22.05 11.54
N ALA A 24 3.50 -22.85 10.70
CA ALA A 24 2.13 -23.28 10.91
C ALA A 24 1.94 -24.03 12.24
N LEU A 25 2.84 -24.97 12.55
CA LEU A 25 2.85 -25.68 13.84
C LEU A 25 3.03 -24.74 15.03
N SER A 26 3.86 -23.71 14.87
CA SER A 26 4.12 -22.71 15.90
C SER A 26 2.92 -21.77 16.19
N CYS A 27 1.92 -21.80 15.31
CA CYS A 27 0.64 -21.10 15.41
C CYS A 27 -0.50 -22.02 15.85
N LEU A 28 -0.21 -23.22 16.37
CA LEU A 28 -1.21 -24.09 16.98
C LEU A 28 -1.20 -23.94 18.51
N ALA A 29 -2.38 -24.04 19.12
CA ALA A 29 -2.57 -24.02 20.56
C ALA A 29 -3.57 -25.10 21.01
N PRO A 30 -3.52 -25.55 22.27
CA PRO A 30 -4.50 -26.49 22.81
C PRO A 30 -5.92 -25.90 22.79
N ALA A 31 -6.92 -26.68 22.35
CA ALA A 31 -8.30 -26.20 22.19
C ALA A 31 -9.10 -26.06 23.51
N GLY A 32 -8.47 -26.25 24.67
CA GLY A 32 -9.07 -26.02 26.00
C GLY A 32 -8.15 -26.38 27.18
N THR A 33 -8.63 -26.17 28.41
CA THR A 33 -8.07 -26.76 29.65
C THR A 33 -9.12 -27.65 30.28
N GLY A 34 -8.85 -28.94 30.46
CA GLY A 34 -9.77 -29.83 31.16
C GLY A 34 -10.01 -29.33 32.61
N PRO A 35 -11.19 -29.60 33.21
CA PRO A 35 -11.51 -29.18 34.58
C PRO A 35 -10.50 -29.67 35.64
N ASP A 36 -9.66 -30.66 35.32
CA ASP A 36 -8.64 -31.25 36.19
C ASP A 36 -7.19 -30.85 35.83
N GLY A 37 -6.98 -29.87 34.95
CA GLY A 37 -5.63 -29.46 34.54
C GLY A 37 -4.88 -30.47 33.65
N GLN A 38 -5.58 -31.43 33.04
CA GLN A 38 -5.00 -32.27 31.98
C GLN A 38 -4.85 -31.49 30.68
N VAL A 39 -3.71 -31.69 30.00
CA VAL A 39 -3.39 -31.14 28.66
C VAL A 39 -4.52 -31.52 27.69
N ALA A 40 -5.05 -30.56 26.93
CA ALA A 40 -6.07 -30.85 25.94
C ALA A 40 -5.56 -31.82 24.87
N ARG A 41 -6.44 -32.73 24.43
CA ARG A 41 -6.12 -33.78 23.45
C ARG A 41 -6.13 -33.26 22.00
N THR A 42 -6.74 -32.11 21.76
CA THR A 42 -6.92 -31.50 20.44
C THR A 42 -6.13 -30.18 20.32
N LEU A 43 -5.74 -29.84 19.09
CA LEU A 43 -5.06 -28.59 18.75
C LEU A 43 -5.94 -27.76 17.81
N ARG A 44 -5.86 -26.44 17.94
CA ARG A 44 -6.51 -25.47 17.05
C ARG A 44 -5.52 -24.40 16.61
N ALA A 45 -5.84 -23.66 15.56
CA ALA A 45 -5.10 -22.45 15.23
C ALA A 45 -5.24 -21.40 16.34
N VAL A 46 -4.18 -20.65 16.63
CA VAL A 46 -4.26 -19.48 17.51
C VAL A 46 -5.13 -18.37 16.92
N SER A 47 -5.23 -18.34 15.59
CA SER A 47 -5.99 -17.40 14.77
C SER A 47 -5.92 -17.84 13.30
N THR A 48 -6.89 -17.42 12.50
CA THR A 48 -6.84 -17.51 11.05
C THR A 48 -5.83 -16.54 10.44
N PHE A 49 -5.53 -15.38 11.04
CA PHE A 49 -4.52 -14.43 10.52
C PHE A 49 -3.51 -14.01 11.59
N VAL A 50 -2.23 -14.13 11.26
CA VAL A 50 -1.11 -13.79 12.15
C VAL A 50 -0.02 -12.99 11.44
N ASP A 51 0.79 -12.24 12.20
CA ASP A 51 2.00 -11.57 11.70
C ASP A 51 3.23 -12.52 11.66
N PRO A 52 4.43 -12.05 11.23
CA PRO A 52 5.65 -12.87 11.20
C PRO A 52 6.10 -13.43 12.56
N ASP A 53 5.64 -12.83 13.65
CA ASP A 53 5.91 -13.29 15.01
C ASP A 53 4.82 -14.24 15.52
N GLY A 54 3.81 -14.58 14.70
CA GLY A 54 2.70 -15.46 15.06
C GLY A 54 1.68 -14.81 16.00
N CYS A 55 1.68 -13.48 16.11
CA CYS A 55 0.70 -12.74 16.89
C CYS A 55 -0.59 -12.56 16.09
N VAL A 56 -1.73 -12.62 16.78
CA VAL A 56 -3.07 -12.52 16.17
C VAL A 56 -3.31 -11.13 15.57
N MET A 57 -3.79 -11.08 14.32
CA MET A 57 -4.20 -9.86 13.64
C MET A 57 -5.66 -9.51 13.98
N HIS A 58 -5.94 -9.11 15.22
CA HIS A 58 -7.30 -8.83 15.71
C HIS A 58 -8.08 -7.76 14.91
N TRP A 59 -7.40 -6.99 14.07
CA TRP A 59 -8.02 -5.97 13.20
C TRP A 59 -8.56 -6.55 11.88
N HIS A 60 -8.12 -7.75 11.51
CA HIS A 60 -8.56 -8.45 10.31
C HIS A 60 -9.89 -9.15 10.58
N ASP A 61 -10.80 -9.22 9.59
CA ASP A 61 -12.12 -9.86 9.78
C ASP A 61 -12.03 -11.35 10.15
N PHE A 62 -10.89 -11.97 9.87
CA PHE A 62 -10.59 -13.36 10.24
C PHE A 62 -9.71 -13.48 11.50
N GLY A 63 -9.21 -12.37 12.04
CA GLY A 63 -8.23 -12.36 13.12
C GLY A 63 -8.67 -13.16 14.34
N ASP A 64 -9.91 -13.02 14.77
CA ASP A 64 -10.43 -13.75 15.94
C ASP A 64 -11.13 -15.07 15.58
N LEU A 65 -11.01 -15.54 14.34
CA LEU A 65 -11.64 -16.78 13.88
C LEU A 65 -10.64 -17.94 13.83
N GLU A 66 -11.14 -19.15 14.02
CA GLU A 66 -10.48 -20.41 13.67
C GLU A 66 -11.51 -21.40 13.15
N GLY A 67 -11.07 -22.48 12.49
CA GLY A 67 -11.96 -23.56 12.08
C GLY A 67 -11.65 -24.10 10.68
N PRO A 68 -12.56 -24.91 10.11
CA PRO A 68 -12.35 -25.54 8.82
C PRO A 68 -12.78 -24.69 7.62
N GLY A 69 -13.43 -23.53 7.84
CA GLY A 69 -13.99 -22.69 6.78
C GLY A 69 -12.96 -22.05 5.84
N TRP A 70 -13.46 -21.22 4.92
CA TRP A 70 -12.62 -20.44 4.00
C TRP A 70 -11.59 -19.58 4.77
N ALA A 71 -10.37 -19.45 4.24
CA ALA A 71 -9.19 -18.84 4.89
C ALA A 71 -8.67 -19.54 6.18
N ALA A 72 -9.54 -20.10 7.04
CA ALA A 72 -9.14 -20.78 8.29
C ALA A 72 -8.54 -22.18 8.05
N ASN A 73 -9.16 -22.97 7.17
CA ASN A 73 -8.59 -24.16 6.53
C ASN A 73 -8.00 -25.25 7.47
N ALA A 74 -8.57 -25.48 8.66
CA ALA A 74 -8.03 -26.45 9.63
C ALA A 74 -7.83 -27.87 9.07
N LEU A 75 -8.78 -28.39 8.28
CA LEU A 75 -8.69 -29.74 7.70
C LEU A 75 -7.72 -29.82 6.53
N GLY A 76 -7.65 -28.79 5.69
CA GLY A 76 -6.62 -28.67 4.65
C GLY A 76 -5.22 -28.61 5.27
N GLY A 77 -5.05 -27.82 6.33
CA GLY A 77 -3.81 -27.76 7.10
C GLY A 77 -3.44 -29.11 7.72
N ALA A 78 -4.39 -29.80 8.36
CA ALA A 78 -4.18 -31.15 8.89
C ALA A 78 -3.72 -32.14 7.81
N LEU A 79 -4.34 -32.11 6.62
CA LEU A 79 -3.92 -32.94 5.48
C LEU A 79 -2.49 -32.66 5.05
N LEU A 80 -2.12 -31.39 4.86
CA LEU A 80 -0.78 -31.03 4.42
C LEU A 80 0.29 -31.36 5.46
N LEU A 81 0.02 -31.11 6.74
CA LEU A 81 0.90 -31.48 7.85
C LEU A 81 1.06 -33.00 7.96
N ALA A 82 -0.02 -33.78 7.84
CA ALA A 82 0.04 -35.23 7.90
C ALA A 82 0.88 -35.81 6.74
N ARG A 83 0.66 -35.32 5.51
CA ARG A 83 1.46 -35.71 4.33
C ARG A 83 2.93 -35.35 4.50
N TRP A 84 3.21 -34.14 4.97
CA TRP A 84 4.59 -33.71 5.21
C TRP A 84 5.27 -34.53 6.32
N GLY A 85 4.59 -34.73 7.44
CA GLY A 85 5.07 -35.54 8.56
C GLY A 85 5.42 -36.96 8.13
N HIS A 86 4.59 -37.58 7.28
CA HIS A 86 4.90 -38.86 6.67
C HIS A 86 6.12 -38.82 5.75
N TYR A 87 6.19 -37.83 4.84
CA TYR A 87 7.30 -37.67 3.91
C TYR A 87 8.65 -37.53 4.62
N VAL A 88 8.70 -36.75 5.71
CA VAL A 88 9.93 -36.54 6.49
C VAL A 88 10.14 -37.54 7.63
N GLY A 89 9.21 -38.48 7.83
CA GLY A 89 9.25 -39.46 8.93
C GLY A 89 9.12 -38.84 10.34
N SER A 90 8.44 -37.70 10.49
CA SER A 90 8.25 -37.02 11.77
C SER A 90 6.90 -37.34 12.41
N GLN A 91 6.93 -38.26 13.38
CA GLN A 91 5.75 -38.63 14.16
C GLN A 91 5.15 -37.41 14.90
N ALA A 92 5.98 -36.49 15.40
CA ALA A 92 5.51 -35.31 16.11
C ALA A 92 4.68 -34.35 15.23
N VAL A 93 5.01 -34.26 13.94
CA VAL A 93 4.23 -33.45 12.98
C VAL A 93 2.91 -34.17 12.67
N SER A 94 2.96 -35.49 12.44
CA SER A 94 1.77 -36.31 12.21
C SER A 94 0.80 -36.27 13.40
N ASP A 95 1.28 -36.38 14.64
CA ASP A 95 0.44 -36.35 15.84
C ASP A 95 -0.27 -34.99 15.99
N GLN A 96 0.43 -33.89 15.72
CA GLN A 96 -0.18 -32.55 15.75
C GLN A 96 -1.20 -32.34 14.63
N ALA A 97 -0.93 -32.87 13.43
CA ALA A 97 -1.89 -32.86 12.32
C ALA A 97 -3.17 -33.62 12.68
N LEU A 98 -3.03 -34.78 13.34
CA LEU A 98 -4.16 -35.57 13.82
C LEU A 98 -4.92 -34.85 14.95
N ALA A 99 -4.22 -34.20 15.88
CA ALA A 99 -4.86 -33.41 16.93
C ALA A 99 -5.65 -32.20 16.39
N LEU A 100 -5.21 -31.61 15.28
CA LEU A 100 -5.92 -30.56 14.55
C LEU A 100 -7.14 -31.11 13.80
N CYS A 101 -7.03 -32.29 13.20
CA CYS A 101 -8.18 -32.99 12.61
C CYS A 101 -9.23 -33.35 13.67
N ASP A 102 -8.78 -33.91 14.80
CA ASP A 102 -9.64 -34.34 15.90
C ASP A 102 -10.37 -33.15 16.52
N HIS A 103 -9.79 -31.94 16.53
CA HIS A 103 -10.48 -30.71 16.92
C HIS A 103 -11.77 -30.47 16.13
N ILE A 104 -11.72 -30.62 14.80
CA ILE A 104 -12.92 -30.45 13.95
C ILE A 104 -13.95 -31.57 14.18
N LEU A 105 -13.50 -32.79 14.48
CA LEU A 105 -14.38 -33.93 14.67
C LEU A 105 -15.00 -34.01 16.08
N ASP A 106 -14.31 -33.50 17.10
CA ASP A 106 -14.63 -33.74 18.52
C ASP A 106 -15.15 -32.48 19.23
N ASP A 107 -14.74 -31.29 18.81
CA ASP A 107 -15.03 -30.03 19.54
C ASP A 107 -16.26 -29.27 19.01
N GLY A 108 -17.19 -29.99 18.37
CA GLY A 108 -18.55 -29.49 18.08
C GLY A 108 -18.76 -28.79 16.73
N PHE A 109 -17.76 -28.78 15.85
CA PHE A 109 -17.92 -28.24 14.49
C PHE A 109 -18.91 -29.06 13.65
N VAL A 110 -18.86 -30.39 13.74
CA VAL A 110 -19.78 -31.30 13.01
C VAL A 110 -21.08 -31.47 13.80
N ARG A 111 -22.21 -31.05 13.21
CA ARG A 111 -23.55 -31.25 13.80
C ARG A 111 -24.18 -32.57 13.37
N ASP A 112 -25.14 -33.02 14.18
CA ASP A 112 -25.92 -34.24 13.94
C ASP A 112 -26.73 -34.21 12.63
N ASP A 113 -27.10 -33.03 12.13
CA ASP A 113 -27.82 -32.87 10.85
C ASP A 113 -26.90 -32.85 9.62
N GLY A 114 -25.58 -32.96 9.83
CA GLY A 114 -24.55 -32.96 8.81
C GLY A 114 -23.99 -31.59 8.47
N PHE A 115 -24.52 -30.49 9.03
CA PHE A 115 -23.89 -29.19 8.87
C PHE A 115 -22.55 -29.15 9.60
N VAL A 116 -21.56 -28.51 8.99
CA VAL A 116 -20.26 -28.26 9.63
C VAL A 116 -20.13 -26.76 9.84
N TRP A 117 -19.88 -26.34 11.08
CA TRP A 117 -19.59 -24.94 11.35
C TRP A 117 -18.30 -24.54 10.62
N PRO A 118 -18.29 -23.42 9.89
CA PRO A 118 -17.06 -22.96 9.25
C PRO A 118 -16.08 -22.32 10.24
N TYR A 119 -16.58 -21.65 11.27
CA TYR A 119 -15.76 -20.86 12.19
C TYR A 119 -16.19 -20.97 13.65
N TRP A 120 -15.20 -20.95 14.52
CA TRP A 120 -15.30 -20.63 15.95
C TRP A 120 -14.68 -19.25 16.19
N ASP A 121 -15.45 -18.35 16.79
CA ASP A 121 -15.01 -17.01 17.18
C ASP A 121 -14.35 -17.10 18.57
N LEU A 122 -13.02 -16.93 18.59
CA LEU A 122 -12.19 -17.02 19.79
C LEU A 122 -12.52 -15.90 20.79
N ALA A 123 -12.84 -14.71 20.31
CA ALA A 123 -13.15 -13.55 21.16
C ALA A 123 -14.56 -13.65 21.76
N ALA A 124 -15.54 -14.09 20.97
CA ALA A 124 -16.93 -14.23 21.41
C ALA A 124 -17.25 -15.59 22.06
N GLY A 125 -16.39 -16.59 21.91
CA GLY A 125 -16.59 -17.94 22.44
C GLY A 125 -17.81 -18.66 21.87
N ARG A 126 -18.04 -18.54 20.54
CA ARG A 126 -19.20 -19.15 19.86
C ARG A 126 -18.89 -19.52 18.41
N PHE A 127 -19.66 -20.44 17.86
CA PHE A 127 -19.65 -20.70 16.42
C PHE A 127 -20.29 -19.56 15.61
N CYS A 128 -19.81 -19.37 14.39
CA CYS A 128 -20.43 -18.51 13.39
C CYS A 128 -20.32 -19.09 11.97
N ALA A 129 -21.22 -18.66 11.07
CA ALA A 129 -21.36 -19.22 9.73
C ALA A 129 -20.52 -18.49 8.67
N ASN A 130 -20.06 -17.28 8.96
CA ASN A 130 -19.27 -16.46 8.05
C ASN A 130 -18.19 -15.66 8.79
N TYR A 131 -17.25 -15.12 8.01
CA TYR A 131 -16.12 -14.37 8.53
C TYR A 131 -16.50 -13.00 9.10
N THR A 132 -17.71 -12.50 8.82
CA THR A 132 -18.24 -11.29 9.49
C THR A 132 -18.82 -11.59 10.89
N HIS A 133 -18.34 -12.66 11.53
CA HIS A 133 -18.68 -13.06 12.90
C HIS A 133 -20.18 -13.30 13.15
N ASN A 134 -20.98 -13.64 12.13
CA ASN A 134 -22.42 -13.85 12.29
C ASN A 134 -22.94 -15.05 11.49
N ASN A 135 -24.26 -15.19 11.45
CA ASN A 135 -24.97 -16.37 10.91
C ASN A 135 -25.94 -16.02 9.77
N THR A 136 -25.83 -14.82 9.19
CA THR A 136 -26.78 -14.35 8.19
C THR A 136 -26.63 -15.03 6.83
N TRP A 137 -25.42 -15.48 6.50
CA TRP A 137 -25.08 -16.21 5.29
C TRP A 137 -23.88 -17.14 5.52
N LEU A 138 -23.63 -18.05 4.57
CA LEU A 138 -22.48 -18.95 4.50
C LEU A 138 -22.10 -19.26 3.04
N CYS A 139 -20.88 -19.76 2.85
CA CYS A 139 -20.30 -20.12 1.55
C CYS A 139 -20.48 -21.62 1.26
N PRO A 140 -21.41 -22.05 0.40
CA PRO A 140 -21.69 -23.46 0.20
C PRO A 140 -20.55 -24.20 -0.54
N GLY A 141 -19.84 -23.54 -1.45
CA GLY A 141 -18.68 -24.12 -2.13
C GLY A 141 -17.50 -24.30 -1.18
N SER A 142 -17.15 -23.26 -0.44
CA SER A 142 -16.06 -23.33 0.53
C SER A 142 -16.35 -24.35 1.64
N LEU A 143 -17.61 -24.51 2.04
CA LEU A 143 -18.01 -25.58 2.95
C LEU A 143 -17.90 -26.97 2.30
N ALA A 144 -18.21 -27.11 1.00
CA ALA A 144 -17.98 -28.35 0.27
C ALA A 144 -16.50 -28.73 0.22
N GLN A 145 -15.60 -27.75 0.13
CA GLN A 145 -14.15 -27.97 0.15
C GLN A 145 -13.68 -28.61 1.47
N VAL A 146 -14.32 -28.29 2.60
CA VAL A 146 -14.08 -28.99 3.87
C VAL A 146 -14.34 -30.49 3.72
N GLY A 147 -15.46 -30.86 3.10
CA GLY A 147 -15.79 -32.26 2.83
C GLY A 147 -14.79 -32.93 1.89
N VAL A 148 -14.30 -32.23 0.87
CA VAL A 148 -13.24 -32.73 -0.03
C VAL A 148 -11.96 -33.03 0.76
N GLN A 149 -11.55 -32.12 1.65
CA GLN A 149 -10.37 -32.28 2.49
C GLN A 149 -10.53 -33.43 3.49
N MET A 150 -11.73 -33.62 4.08
CA MET A 150 -12.02 -34.78 4.93
C MET A 150 -11.83 -36.10 4.16
N LEU A 151 -12.33 -36.18 2.92
CA LEU A 151 -12.17 -37.38 2.10
C LEU A 151 -10.71 -37.62 1.71
N ALA A 152 -9.97 -36.57 1.33
CA ALA A 152 -8.55 -36.68 0.98
C ALA A 152 -7.69 -37.11 2.17
N LEU A 153 -7.96 -36.59 3.38
CA LEU A 153 -7.28 -37.01 4.60
C LEU A 153 -7.64 -38.45 4.98
N ALA A 154 -8.90 -38.86 4.84
CA ALA A 154 -9.29 -40.25 5.06
C ALA A 154 -8.55 -41.22 4.12
N GLU A 155 -8.48 -40.88 2.82
CA GLU A 155 -7.75 -41.67 1.82
C GLU A 155 -6.25 -41.78 2.15
N PHE A 156 -5.64 -40.67 2.57
CA PHE A 156 -4.23 -40.66 2.98
C PHE A 156 -3.97 -41.51 4.21
N LEU A 157 -4.79 -41.39 5.26
CA LEU A 157 -4.65 -42.14 6.50
C LEU A 157 -4.90 -43.64 6.29
N GLU A 158 -5.85 -44.04 5.44
CA GLU A 158 -6.04 -45.45 5.09
C GLU A 158 -4.81 -46.06 4.40
N ALA A 159 -4.07 -45.25 3.64
CA ALA A 159 -2.88 -45.71 2.93
C ALA A 159 -1.62 -45.73 3.82
N THR A 160 -1.59 -44.97 4.91
CA THR A 160 -0.37 -44.70 5.70
C THR A 160 -0.47 -45.09 7.18
N ASP A 161 -1.69 -45.22 7.73
CA ASP A 161 -1.98 -45.54 9.12
C ASP A 161 -2.78 -46.87 9.21
N GLY A 162 -2.70 -47.53 10.36
CA GLY A 162 -3.38 -48.80 10.64
C GLY A 162 -4.72 -48.65 11.39
N ASP A 163 -5.09 -47.45 11.86
CA ASP A 163 -6.35 -47.21 12.58
C ASP A 163 -7.52 -46.90 11.61
N PRO A 164 -8.50 -47.81 11.45
CA PRO A 164 -9.62 -47.58 10.55
C PRO A 164 -10.65 -46.57 11.09
N LEU A 165 -10.62 -46.23 12.38
CA LEU A 165 -11.68 -45.45 13.01
C LEU A 165 -11.72 -44.00 12.51
N ARG A 166 -10.57 -43.31 12.46
CA ARG A 166 -10.52 -41.91 12.05
C ARG A 166 -10.90 -41.70 10.58
N PRO A 167 -10.39 -42.48 9.61
CA PRO A 167 -10.86 -42.40 8.22
C PRO A 167 -12.37 -42.63 8.08
N GLN A 168 -12.94 -43.58 8.83
CA GLN A 168 -14.39 -43.83 8.82
C GLN A 168 -15.18 -42.61 9.32
N ARG A 169 -14.72 -41.96 10.40
CA ARG A 169 -15.34 -40.74 10.94
C ARG A 169 -15.29 -39.58 9.94
N LEU A 170 -14.15 -39.37 9.30
CA LEU A 170 -13.97 -38.34 8.26
C LEU A 170 -14.89 -38.57 7.05
N ARG A 171 -14.95 -39.81 6.53
CA ARG A 171 -15.87 -40.16 5.43
C ARG A 171 -17.33 -39.96 5.84
N GLY A 172 -17.70 -40.36 7.05
CA GLY A 172 -19.04 -40.16 7.60
C GLY A 172 -19.43 -38.69 7.69
N ALA A 173 -18.54 -37.84 8.22
CA ALA A 173 -18.76 -36.39 8.30
C ALA A 173 -18.88 -35.75 6.90
N ALA A 174 -17.99 -36.11 5.96
CA ALA A 174 -18.05 -35.62 4.59
C ALA A 174 -19.33 -36.04 3.85
N GLN A 175 -19.80 -37.29 4.06
CA GLN A 175 -21.06 -37.78 3.50
C GLN A 175 -22.26 -37.01 4.08
N ALA A 176 -22.30 -36.81 5.40
CA ALA A 176 -23.35 -36.06 6.06
C ALA A 176 -23.41 -34.61 5.55
N LEU A 177 -22.24 -33.97 5.40
CA LEU A 177 -22.10 -32.63 4.85
C LEU A 177 -22.53 -32.53 3.39
N GLY A 178 -22.05 -33.45 2.53
CA GLY A 178 -22.45 -33.49 1.13
C GLY A 178 -23.96 -33.67 0.94
N GLY A 179 -24.59 -34.47 1.81
CA GLY A 179 -26.04 -34.61 1.87
C GLY A 179 -26.75 -33.37 2.38
N TRP A 180 -26.19 -32.68 3.38
CA TRP A 180 -26.72 -31.40 3.87
C TRP A 180 -26.69 -30.33 2.78
N LEU A 181 -25.55 -30.15 2.12
CA LEU A 181 -25.38 -29.19 1.01
C LEU A 181 -26.33 -29.48 -0.14
N GLN A 182 -26.53 -30.76 -0.48
CA GLN A 182 -27.49 -31.13 -1.53
C GLN A 182 -28.94 -30.73 -1.20
N ARG A 183 -29.32 -30.70 0.08
CA ARG A 183 -30.68 -30.31 0.50
C ARG A 183 -30.87 -28.80 0.60
N HIS A 184 -29.79 -28.04 0.84
CA HIS A 184 -29.87 -26.61 1.17
C HIS A 184 -29.34 -25.69 0.08
N VAL A 185 -28.54 -26.18 -0.88
CA VAL A 185 -28.01 -25.35 -1.97
C VAL A 185 -28.97 -25.40 -3.16
N PRO A 186 -29.68 -24.31 -3.49
CA PRO A 186 -30.58 -24.28 -4.63
C PRO A 186 -29.80 -24.15 -5.95
N ARG A 187 -30.48 -24.47 -7.05
CA ARG A 187 -29.99 -24.13 -8.40
C ARG A 187 -30.60 -22.82 -8.88
N LEU A 188 -29.78 -22.00 -9.53
CA LEU A 188 -30.19 -20.75 -10.15
C LEU A 188 -30.73 -20.98 -11.58
N GLU A 189 -31.30 -19.94 -12.18
CA GLU A 189 -31.88 -20.00 -13.54
C GLU A 189 -30.86 -20.39 -14.61
N ASN A 190 -29.60 -19.97 -14.42
CA ASN A 190 -28.49 -20.32 -15.31
C ASN A 190 -27.95 -21.76 -15.11
N GLY A 191 -28.54 -22.54 -14.19
CA GLY A 191 -28.16 -23.91 -13.88
C GLY A 191 -27.00 -24.05 -12.88
N TRP A 192 -26.38 -22.95 -12.47
CA TRP A 192 -25.32 -22.90 -11.46
C TRP A 192 -25.89 -22.81 -10.03
N VAL A 193 -25.04 -22.41 -9.08
CA VAL A 193 -25.34 -22.29 -7.65
C VAL A 193 -25.04 -20.87 -7.16
N PRO A 194 -25.76 -20.38 -6.14
CA PRO A 194 -25.43 -19.10 -5.55
C PRO A 194 -24.10 -19.14 -4.81
N ARG A 195 -23.32 -18.06 -4.90
CA ARG A 195 -22.07 -17.87 -4.14
C ARG A 195 -22.29 -17.95 -2.64
N ARG A 196 -23.45 -17.50 -2.16
CA ARG A 196 -23.82 -17.48 -0.73
C ARG A 196 -25.26 -17.90 -0.51
N ILE A 197 -25.50 -18.57 0.61
CA ILE A 197 -26.84 -18.96 1.08
C ILE A 197 -27.02 -18.64 2.56
N THR A 198 -28.26 -18.55 3.03
CA THR A 198 -28.58 -18.55 4.46
C THR A 198 -28.45 -19.96 5.04
N LEU A 199 -28.46 -20.09 6.38
CA LEU A 199 -28.46 -21.41 7.05
C LEU A 199 -29.68 -22.27 6.68
N THR A 200 -30.79 -21.66 6.22
CA THR A 200 -31.99 -22.37 5.76
C THR A 200 -31.95 -22.72 4.27
N GLY A 201 -30.91 -22.30 3.54
CA GLY A 201 -30.74 -22.59 2.11
C GLY A 201 -31.34 -21.55 1.15
N GLU A 202 -31.73 -20.38 1.65
CA GLU A 202 -32.19 -19.29 0.79
C GLU A 202 -30.97 -18.62 0.12
N PRO A 203 -31.01 -18.30 -1.19
CA PRO A 203 -29.92 -17.58 -1.83
C PRO A 203 -29.70 -16.20 -1.20
N HIS A 204 -28.44 -15.81 -1.03
CA HIS A 204 -28.05 -14.52 -0.44
C HIS A 204 -27.31 -13.66 -1.48
N PRO A 205 -27.99 -12.75 -2.21
CA PRO A 205 -27.42 -12.00 -3.33
C PRO A 205 -26.66 -10.74 -2.91
N LEU A 206 -26.17 -10.70 -1.67
CA LEU A 206 -25.52 -9.53 -1.09
C LEU A 206 -24.06 -9.85 -0.73
N THR A 207 -23.23 -8.82 -0.90
CA THR A 207 -21.88 -8.70 -0.33
C THR A 207 -21.95 -8.69 1.20
N PRO A 208 -20.85 -8.97 1.92
CA PRO A 208 -20.80 -8.82 3.39
C PRO A 208 -21.16 -7.41 3.85
N GLU A 209 -20.86 -6.39 3.04
CA GLU A 209 -21.14 -4.98 3.33
C GLU A 209 -22.61 -4.61 3.05
N GLY A 210 -23.39 -5.52 2.46
CA GLY A 210 -24.83 -5.37 2.21
C GLY A 210 -25.21 -4.82 0.83
N GLY A 211 -24.23 -4.51 -0.04
CA GLY A 211 -24.45 -4.19 -1.45
C GLY A 211 -24.75 -5.43 -2.30
N ALA A 212 -25.21 -5.27 -3.53
CA ALA A 212 -25.45 -6.39 -4.45
C ALA A 212 -24.14 -7.10 -4.83
N ASP A 213 -24.12 -8.44 -4.77
CA ASP A 213 -22.96 -9.24 -5.16
C ASP A 213 -22.93 -9.42 -6.69
N PRO A 214 -21.95 -8.85 -7.41
CA PRO A 214 -21.90 -8.86 -8.87
C PRO A 214 -21.65 -10.25 -9.47
N VAL A 215 -21.02 -11.15 -8.70
CA VAL A 215 -20.68 -12.52 -9.15
C VAL A 215 -21.53 -13.59 -8.46
N PHE A 216 -22.64 -13.17 -7.86
CA PHE A 216 -23.55 -14.01 -7.08
C PHE A 216 -23.94 -15.33 -7.78
N ASP A 217 -24.21 -15.29 -9.09
CA ASP A 217 -24.72 -16.42 -9.86
C ASP A 217 -23.67 -17.14 -10.71
N HIS A 218 -22.41 -16.71 -10.68
CA HIS A 218 -21.35 -17.26 -11.52
C HIS A 218 -19.95 -17.28 -10.85
N SER A 219 -19.90 -17.22 -9.51
CA SER A 219 -18.68 -17.50 -8.75
C SER A 219 -18.19 -18.94 -8.95
N GLY A 220 -16.86 -19.09 -9.06
CA GLY A 220 -16.19 -20.37 -9.17
C GLY A 220 -16.18 -21.18 -7.87
N ASP A 221 -16.59 -20.63 -6.71
CA ASP A 221 -16.67 -21.35 -5.42
C ASP A 221 -17.53 -22.65 -5.56
N GLY A 222 -18.55 -22.62 -6.43
CA GLY A 222 -19.39 -23.77 -6.74
C GLY A 222 -18.65 -25.00 -7.30
N LEU A 223 -17.40 -24.86 -7.78
CA LEU A 223 -16.57 -25.98 -8.23
C LEU A 223 -16.28 -27.00 -7.11
N PHE A 224 -16.19 -26.55 -5.86
CA PHE A 224 -15.96 -27.45 -4.74
C PHE A 224 -17.18 -28.35 -4.43
N LEU A 225 -18.41 -27.87 -4.71
CA LEU A 225 -19.61 -28.71 -4.65
C LEU A 225 -19.56 -29.82 -5.70
N LEU A 226 -19.10 -29.48 -6.91
CA LEU A 226 -18.88 -30.46 -7.98
C LEU A 226 -17.87 -31.53 -7.55
N ASP A 227 -16.73 -31.13 -6.97
CA ASP A 227 -15.69 -32.07 -6.52
C ASP A 227 -16.19 -33.00 -5.40
N LEU A 228 -16.79 -32.43 -4.34
CA LEU A 228 -17.32 -33.21 -3.22
C LEU A 228 -18.33 -34.26 -3.72
N TRP A 229 -19.32 -33.84 -4.51
CA TRP A 229 -20.33 -34.75 -5.00
C TRP A 229 -19.81 -35.77 -6.03
N ALA A 230 -18.77 -35.43 -6.80
CA ALA A 230 -18.13 -36.39 -7.71
C ALA A 230 -17.40 -37.49 -6.92
N ARG A 231 -16.70 -37.13 -5.84
CA ARG A 231 -16.02 -38.08 -4.94
C ARG A 231 -17.01 -38.98 -4.21
N LEU A 232 -18.04 -38.39 -3.59
CA LEU A 232 -19.10 -39.15 -2.92
C LEU A 232 -19.88 -40.06 -3.89
N GLY A 233 -20.14 -39.59 -5.11
CA GLY A 233 -20.84 -40.36 -6.14
C GLY A 233 -20.03 -41.54 -6.68
N THR A 234 -18.70 -41.49 -6.59
CA THR A 234 -17.82 -42.62 -6.92
C THR A 234 -17.86 -43.68 -5.81
N SER A 235 -18.08 -43.25 -4.56
CA SER A 235 -18.21 -44.10 -3.38
C SER A 235 -19.62 -44.70 -3.19
N GLY A 236 -20.50 -44.61 -4.20
CA GLY A 236 -21.81 -45.27 -4.23
C GLY A 236 -23.03 -44.37 -4.00
N ASP A 237 -22.85 -43.07 -3.74
CA ASP A 237 -23.98 -42.14 -3.60
C ASP A 237 -24.55 -41.72 -4.96
N ALA A 238 -25.63 -42.39 -5.38
CA ALA A 238 -26.31 -42.10 -6.64
C ALA A 238 -26.89 -40.68 -6.72
N CYS A 239 -27.23 -40.06 -5.59
CA CYS A 239 -27.76 -38.71 -5.56
C CYS A 239 -26.64 -37.69 -5.77
N ALA A 240 -25.52 -37.84 -5.05
CA ALA A 240 -24.32 -37.03 -5.25
C ALA A 240 -23.82 -37.14 -6.70
N ARG A 241 -23.78 -38.36 -7.27
CA ARG A 241 -23.39 -38.57 -8.67
C ARG A 241 -24.24 -37.76 -9.66
N ARG A 242 -25.56 -37.68 -9.44
CA ARG A 242 -26.48 -36.87 -10.27
C ARG A 242 -26.26 -35.38 -10.09
N ALA A 243 -26.06 -34.93 -8.85
CA ALA A 243 -25.79 -33.52 -8.54
C ALA A 243 -24.49 -33.06 -9.21
N ALA A 244 -23.39 -33.80 -9.05
CA ALA A 244 -22.12 -33.55 -9.72
C ALA A 244 -22.28 -33.53 -11.25
N SER A 245 -22.93 -34.56 -11.83
CA SER A 245 -23.19 -34.61 -13.27
C SER A 245 -23.89 -33.36 -13.80
N THR A 246 -24.93 -32.90 -13.09
CA THR A 246 -25.70 -31.74 -13.55
C THR A 246 -24.89 -30.46 -13.44
N LEU A 247 -24.16 -30.28 -12.34
CA LEU A 247 -23.39 -29.07 -12.09
C LEU A 247 -22.21 -28.95 -13.08
N GLY A 248 -21.47 -30.03 -13.30
CA GLY A 248 -20.38 -30.04 -14.29
C GLY A 248 -20.87 -29.85 -15.73
N ASP A 249 -22.03 -30.42 -16.10
CA ASP A 249 -22.63 -30.19 -17.41
C ASP A 249 -23.05 -28.71 -17.58
N ALA A 250 -23.60 -28.07 -16.54
CA ALA A 250 -23.92 -26.64 -16.54
C ALA A 250 -22.68 -25.75 -16.70
N PHE A 251 -21.60 -26.04 -15.94
CA PHE A 251 -20.34 -25.30 -16.02
C PHE A 251 -19.77 -25.33 -17.44
N VAL A 252 -19.63 -26.52 -18.03
CA VAL A 252 -19.06 -26.68 -19.37
C VAL A 252 -19.98 -26.07 -20.44
N ALA A 253 -21.30 -26.20 -20.31
CA ALA A 253 -22.25 -25.62 -21.25
C ALA A 253 -22.25 -24.08 -21.26
N ALA A 254 -22.02 -23.45 -20.11
CA ALA A 254 -21.93 -22.00 -19.99
C ALA A 254 -20.61 -21.42 -20.54
N GLY A 255 -19.62 -22.26 -20.87
CA GLY A 255 -18.26 -21.79 -21.15
C GLY A 255 -17.46 -21.46 -19.89
N GLY A 256 -17.95 -21.92 -18.72
CA GLY A 256 -17.39 -21.73 -17.39
C GLY A 256 -18.01 -20.59 -16.60
N PHE A 257 -17.99 -20.75 -15.27
CA PHE A 257 -18.39 -19.74 -14.28
C PHE A 257 -17.13 -19.32 -13.52
N TRP A 258 -16.58 -18.16 -13.90
CA TRP A 258 -15.19 -17.77 -13.60
C TRP A 258 -15.05 -16.70 -12.51
N GLY A 259 -16.17 -16.24 -11.94
CA GLY A 259 -16.15 -15.22 -10.90
C GLY A 259 -15.34 -15.69 -9.70
N SER A 260 -14.81 -14.73 -8.95
CA SER A 260 -13.93 -14.97 -7.80
C SER A 260 -14.39 -16.11 -6.86
N LEU A 261 -13.42 -16.94 -6.42
CA LEU A 261 -13.56 -17.97 -5.39
C LEU A 261 -13.35 -17.42 -3.98
N ASN A 262 -12.54 -16.37 -3.86
CA ASN A 262 -12.47 -15.60 -2.63
C ASN A 262 -13.86 -15.05 -2.30
N HIS A 263 -14.13 -14.59 -1.08
CA HIS A 263 -15.46 -14.08 -0.71
C HIS A 263 -15.49 -12.58 -0.45
N ASP A 264 -14.35 -11.92 -0.57
CA ASP A 264 -14.12 -10.49 -0.36
C ASP A 264 -13.71 -9.75 -1.65
N THR A 265 -13.65 -10.46 -2.79
CA THR A 265 -13.29 -9.90 -4.11
C THR A 265 -14.39 -10.19 -5.14
N TYR A 266 -14.41 -9.53 -6.31
CA TYR A 266 -15.66 -9.40 -7.08
C TYR A 266 -15.50 -9.40 -8.60
N ASP A 267 -14.33 -9.70 -9.16
CA ASP A 267 -14.20 -9.76 -10.61
C ASP A 267 -14.75 -11.07 -11.19
N ASP A 268 -15.20 -11.00 -12.44
CA ASP A 268 -15.70 -12.15 -13.23
C ASP A 268 -14.61 -13.19 -13.52
N HIS A 269 -13.36 -12.93 -13.14
CA HIS A 269 -12.18 -13.53 -13.74
C HIS A 269 -10.97 -13.49 -12.81
N GLU A 270 -10.74 -14.61 -12.14
CA GLU A 270 -9.65 -14.80 -11.17
C GLU A 270 -8.73 -15.95 -11.54
N ASN A 271 -7.43 -15.88 -11.25
CA ASN A 271 -6.48 -16.94 -11.60
C ASN A 271 -6.86 -18.30 -10.98
N VAL A 272 -7.27 -18.31 -9.70
CA VAL A 272 -7.47 -19.55 -8.95
C VAL A 272 -8.75 -20.25 -9.36
N ALA A 273 -9.74 -19.50 -9.88
CA ALA A 273 -10.92 -20.07 -10.52
C ALA A 273 -10.56 -21.00 -11.68
N TYR A 274 -9.60 -20.61 -12.52
CA TYR A 274 -9.12 -21.47 -13.60
C TYR A 274 -8.31 -22.65 -13.09
N ALA A 275 -7.44 -22.44 -12.10
CA ALA A 275 -6.66 -23.51 -11.50
C ALA A 275 -7.57 -24.60 -10.90
N VAL A 276 -8.50 -24.21 -10.03
CA VAL A 276 -9.47 -25.12 -9.40
C VAL A 276 -10.36 -25.78 -10.45
N ALA A 277 -10.87 -25.03 -11.43
CA ALA A 277 -11.69 -25.60 -12.50
C ALA A 277 -10.93 -26.68 -13.29
N PHE A 278 -9.65 -26.44 -13.61
CA PHE A 278 -8.81 -27.45 -14.25
C PHE A 278 -8.74 -28.71 -13.39
N ARG A 279 -8.35 -28.58 -12.11
CA ARG A 279 -8.12 -29.71 -11.20
C ARG A 279 -9.39 -30.53 -11.00
N VAL A 280 -10.51 -29.85 -10.73
CA VAL A 280 -11.82 -30.46 -10.45
C VAL A 280 -12.42 -31.13 -11.69
N LEU A 281 -12.52 -30.42 -12.83
CA LEU A 281 -13.13 -31.02 -14.03
C LEU A 281 -12.30 -32.17 -14.58
N ARG A 282 -10.97 -32.11 -14.46
CA ARG A 282 -10.07 -33.20 -14.86
C ARG A 282 -10.29 -34.45 -14.00
N ASP A 283 -10.35 -34.31 -12.68
CA ASP A 283 -10.53 -35.45 -11.76
C ASP A 283 -11.99 -35.97 -11.78
N ALA A 284 -12.98 -35.10 -11.59
CA ALA A 284 -14.39 -35.46 -11.65
C ALA A 284 -14.78 -36.02 -13.02
N GLY A 285 -14.22 -35.48 -14.11
CA GLY A 285 -14.43 -35.99 -15.46
C GLY A 285 -13.88 -37.40 -15.64
N ALA A 286 -12.74 -37.73 -15.03
CA ALA A 286 -12.21 -39.09 -15.03
C ALA A 286 -13.09 -40.05 -14.22
N ARG A 287 -13.44 -39.66 -12.98
CA ARG A 287 -14.25 -40.48 -12.05
C ARG A 287 -15.65 -40.79 -12.59
N LEU A 288 -16.27 -39.81 -13.25
CA LEU A 288 -17.66 -39.92 -13.72
C LEU A 288 -17.77 -40.33 -15.19
N GLY A 289 -16.64 -40.50 -15.90
CA GLY A 289 -16.62 -40.88 -17.33
C GLY A 289 -17.09 -39.76 -18.26
N ARG A 290 -16.77 -38.50 -17.95
CA ARG A 290 -17.17 -37.30 -18.70
C ARG A 290 -15.97 -36.72 -19.46
N ALA A 291 -15.64 -37.30 -20.61
CA ALA A 291 -14.51 -36.87 -21.45
C ALA A 291 -14.57 -35.38 -21.83
N ALA A 292 -15.77 -34.84 -22.10
CA ALA A 292 -15.96 -33.43 -22.45
C ALA A 292 -15.49 -32.47 -21.34
N TRP A 293 -15.61 -32.85 -20.07
CA TRP A 293 -15.14 -32.04 -18.95
C TRP A 293 -13.61 -32.01 -18.88
N ARG A 294 -12.97 -33.16 -19.10
CA ARG A 294 -11.51 -33.25 -19.22
C ARG A 294 -10.99 -32.42 -20.40
N ASP A 295 -11.64 -32.53 -21.55
CA ASP A 295 -11.30 -31.73 -22.73
C ASP A 295 -11.44 -30.24 -22.46
N PHE A 296 -12.51 -29.83 -21.77
CA PHE A 296 -12.71 -28.44 -21.36
C PHE A 296 -11.62 -27.95 -20.41
N ALA A 297 -11.24 -28.74 -19.41
CA ALA A 297 -10.16 -28.42 -18.48
C ALA A 297 -8.84 -28.11 -19.21
N TYR A 298 -8.42 -28.99 -20.12
CA TYR A 298 -7.16 -28.83 -20.86
C TYR A 298 -7.20 -27.75 -21.95
N ARG A 299 -8.35 -27.54 -22.61
CA ARG A 299 -8.46 -26.59 -23.73
C ARG A 299 -8.85 -25.18 -23.32
N VAL A 300 -9.52 -25.02 -22.19
CA VAL A 300 -10.07 -23.74 -21.73
C VAL A 300 -9.43 -23.31 -20.42
N ALA A 301 -9.52 -24.13 -19.37
CA ALA A 301 -9.11 -23.71 -18.03
C ALA A 301 -7.58 -23.54 -17.91
N LEU A 302 -6.81 -24.57 -18.25
CA LEU A 302 -5.34 -24.56 -18.13
C LEU A 302 -4.67 -23.41 -18.93
N PRO A 303 -5.04 -23.14 -20.20
CA PRO A 303 -4.43 -22.06 -20.97
C PRO A 303 -4.84 -20.66 -20.50
N ALA A 304 -6.05 -20.49 -19.94
CA ALA A 304 -6.56 -19.20 -19.50
C ALA A 304 -5.73 -18.57 -18.36
N MET A 305 -5.12 -19.39 -17.50
CA MET A 305 -4.24 -18.92 -16.43
C MET A 305 -3.07 -18.06 -16.95
N LYS A 306 -2.61 -18.28 -18.19
CA LYS A 306 -1.46 -17.56 -18.76
C LYS A 306 -1.60 -16.03 -18.70
N ARG A 307 -2.82 -15.49 -18.78
CA ARG A 307 -3.04 -14.03 -18.76
C ARG A 307 -2.66 -13.38 -17.43
N PHE A 308 -2.66 -14.15 -16.34
CA PHE A 308 -2.32 -13.70 -15.00
C PHE A 308 -0.83 -13.88 -14.68
N ARG A 309 -0.08 -14.58 -15.54
CA ARG A 309 1.32 -14.89 -15.28
C ARG A 309 2.20 -13.65 -15.40
N MET A 310 3.03 -13.43 -14.39
CA MET A 310 4.04 -12.36 -14.37
C MET A 310 5.30 -12.81 -15.11
N SER A 311 5.63 -12.14 -16.21
CA SER A 311 6.78 -12.46 -17.06
C SER A 311 8.11 -11.89 -16.57
N GLN A 312 8.06 -10.89 -15.69
CA GLN A 312 9.20 -10.15 -15.16
C GLN A 312 8.95 -9.79 -13.69
N ASP A 313 10.03 -9.57 -12.97
CA ASP A 313 9.96 -8.92 -11.66
C ASP A 313 9.45 -7.48 -11.83
N ARG A 314 8.71 -6.98 -10.84
CA ARG A 314 8.05 -5.66 -10.92
C ARG A 314 8.35 -4.85 -9.67
N HIS A 315 8.64 -3.57 -9.87
CA HIS A 315 8.89 -2.58 -8.82
C HIS A 315 9.88 -3.06 -7.72
N GLY A 316 10.94 -3.77 -8.13
CA GLY A 316 11.94 -4.27 -7.21
C GLY A 316 11.55 -5.52 -6.41
N VAL A 317 10.36 -6.08 -6.65
CA VAL A 317 9.85 -7.27 -5.96
C VAL A 317 10.00 -8.51 -6.85
N VAL A 318 10.48 -9.61 -6.26
CA VAL A 318 10.65 -10.90 -6.94
C VAL A 318 9.27 -11.50 -7.24
N THR A 319 8.80 -11.33 -8.48
CA THR A 319 7.44 -11.71 -8.90
C THR A 319 7.40 -12.52 -10.17
N ARG A 320 8.51 -12.60 -10.91
CA ARG A 320 8.60 -13.39 -12.13
C ARG A 320 8.20 -14.84 -11.85
N GLY A 321 7.22 -15.34 -12.59
CA GLY A 321 6.71 -16.70 -12.47
C GLY A 321 5.43 -16.81 -11.64
N LEU A 322 5.13 -15.85 -10.76
CA LEU A 322 3.86 -15.81 -10.02
C LEU A 322 2.69 -15.41 -10.93
N PHE A 323 1.49 -15.60 -10.40
CA PHE A 323 0.22 -15.24 -10.99
C PHE A 323 -0.48 -14.24 -10.06
N TRP A 324 -0.92 -13.11 -10.60
CA TRP A 324 -1.74 -12.14 -9.85
C TRP A 324 -3.22 -12.56 -9.86
N MET A 325 -3.99 -12.15 -8.85
CA MET A 325 -5.35 -12.64 -8.60
C MET A 325 -6.36 -12.21 -9.68
N GLU A 326 -6.70 -10.93 -9.76
CA GLU A 326 -7.73 -10.40 -10.67
C GLU A 326 -7.51 -8.92 -11.08
N PRO A 327 -8.19 -8.40 -12.13
CA PRO A 327 -7.90 -7.06 -12.65
C PRO A 327 -8.07 -5.91 -11.66
N SER A 328 -9.11 -5.96 -10.83
CA SER A 328 -9.37 -4.95 -9.80
C SER A 328 -8.48 -5.12 -8.57
N TRP A 329 -7.93 -6.33 -8.35
CA TRP A 329 -7.05 -6.66 -7.24
C TRP A 329 -5.91 -7.59 -7.69
N ASN A 330 -4.77 -7.00 -8.00
CA ASN A 330 -3.68 -7.63 -8.75
C ASN A 330 -2.50 -8.10 -7.88
N THR A 331 -2.70 -8.23 -6.57
CA THR A 331 -1.78 -8.92 -5.65
C THR A 331 -1.62 -10.38 -6.05
N ALA A 332 -0.41 -10.94 -5.89
CA ALA A 332 -0.15 -12.36 -6.13
C ALA A 332 -0.27 -13.16 -4.82
N TYR A 333 -1.44 -13.75 -4.56
CA TYR A 333 -1.71 -14.55 -3.36
C TYR A 333 -1.10 -15.94 -3.41
N LEU A 334 -0.54 -16.39 -2.29
CA LEU A 334 0.34 -17.54 -2.27
C LEU A 334 -0.41 -18.87 -2.34
N TRP A 335 -1.58 -18.97 -1.71
CA TRP A 335 -2.43 -20.14 -1.82
C TRP A 335 -2.94 -20.36 -3.27
N GLU A 336 -3.30 -19.28 -3.96
CA GLU A 336 -3.71 -19.32 -5.37
C GLU A 336 -2.57 -19.77 -6.28
N ASN A 337 -1.38 -19.23 -6.04
CA ASN A 337 -0.18 -19.64 -6.76
C ASN A 337 0.14 -21.12 -6.52
N ALA A 338 -0.07 -21.63 -5.30
CA ALA A 338 0.06 -23.06 -5.02
C ALA A 338 -1.00 -23.92 -5.75
N GLU A 339 -2.23 -23.44 -5.90
CA GLU A 339 -3.28 -24.07 -6.73
C GLU A 339 -2.89 -24.11 -8.22
N VAL A 340 -2.35 -23.01 -8.75
CA VAL A 340 -1.82 -22.92 -10.11
C VAL A 340 -0.66 -23.91 -10.31
N ALA A 341 0.29 -23.96 -9.36
CA ALA A 341 1.41 -24.89 -9.41
C ALA A 341 0.92 -26.35 -9.39
N GLN A 342 -0.05 -26.67 -8.53
CA GLN A 342 -0.64 -28.00 -8.45
C GLN A 342 -1.34 -28.39 -9.76
N ALA A 343 -2.14 -27.50 -10.36
CA ALA A 343 -2.79 -27.71 -11.65
C ALA A 343 -1.78 -28.03 -12.76
N HIS A 344 -0.67 -27.29 -12.81
CA HIS A 344 0.39 -27.51 -13.80
C HIS A 344 1.18 -28.80 -13.57
N LEU A 345 1.49 -29.17 -12.31
CA LEU A 345 2.11 -30.47 -12.01
C LEU A 345 1.21 -31.64 -12.38
N GLU A 346 -0.08 -31.51 -12.09
CA GLU A 346 -1.11 -32.48 -12.44
C GLU A 346 -1.23 -32.68 -13.96
N ALA A 347 -1.18 -31.60 -14.74
CA ALA A 347 -1.11 -31.66 -16.20
C ALA A 347 0.17 -32.36 -16.69
N TRP A 348 1.32 -32.05 -16.08
CA TRP A 348 2.60 -32.68 -16.40
C TRP A 348 2.58 -34.18 -16.12
N LEU A 349 2.10 -34.62 -14.96
CA LEU A 349 2.05 -36.03 -14.58
C LEU A 349 1.17 -36.87 -15.51
N GLU A 350 0.07 -36.30 -16.02
CA GLU A 350 -0.81 -37.01 -16.96
C GLU A 350 -0.31 -36.99 -18.41
N THR A 351 0.34 -35.91 -18.86
CA THR A 351 0.65 -35.68 -20.29
C THR A 351 2.12 -35.80 -20.64
N GLY A 352 3.02 -35.72 -19.66
CA GLY A 352 4.45 -35.57 -19.87
C GLY A 352 4.88 -34.16 -20.32
N ASP A 353 3.99 -33.16 -20.31
CA ASP A 353 4.33 -31.79 -20.73
C ASP A 353 5.29 -31.10 -19.75
N VAL A 354 6.56 -31.05 -20.13
CA VAL A 354 7.63 -30.41 -19.36
C VAL A 354 7.42 -28.90 -19.22
N ALA A 355 6.71 -28.24 -20.15
CA ALA A 355 6.42 -26.81 -20.03
C ALA A 355 5.47 -26.53 -18.87
N ALA A 356 4.48 -27.40 -18.64
CA ALA A 356 3.61 -27.32 -17.47
C ALA A 356 4.42 -27.51 -16.18
N ARG A 357 5.29 -28.53 -16.11
CA ARG A 357 6.22 -28.71 -14.98
C ARG A 357 7.02 -27.44 -14.70
N ASP A 358 7.67 -26.88 -15.71
CA ASP A 358 8.54 -25.71 -15.56
C ASP A 358 7.75 -24.45 -15.12
N VAL A 359 6.46 -24.34 -15.46
CA VAL A 359 5.57 -23.29 -14.90
C VAL A 359 5.39 -23.49 -13.39
N ALA A 360 5.04 -24.69 -12.96
CA ALA A 360 4.83 -24.98 -11.54
C ALA A 360 6.10 -24.78 -10.71
N LEU A 361 7.26 -25.24 -11.23
CA LEU A 361 8.53 -25.08 -10.54
C LEU A 361 8.98 -23.63 -10.49
N ALA A 362 8.66 -22.81 -11.51
CA ALA A 362 8.89 -21.37 -11.44
C ALA A 362 8.07 -20.73 -10.31
N VAL A 363 6.79 -21.11 -10.15
CA VAL A 363 5.95 -20.62 -9.04
C VAL A 363 6.55 -20.99 -7.69
N LEU A 364 6.85 -22.28 -7.45
CA LEU A 364 7.42 -22.76 -6.19
C LEU A 364 8.80 -22.13 -5.88
N ALA A 365 9.62 -21.95 -6.91
CA ALA A 365 10.90 -21.25 -6.77
C ALA A 365 10.70 -19.82 -6.27
N THR A 366 9.78 -19.08 -6.90
CA THR A 366 9.50 -17.68 -6.59
C THR A 366 8.85 -17.52 -5.22
N LEU A 367 7.96 -18.42 -4.81
CA LEU A 367 7.38 -18.47 -3.46
C LEU A 367 8.46 -18.52 -2.37
N ALA A 368 9.54 -19.29 -2.57
CA ALA A 368 10.63 -19.42 -1.60
C ALA A 368 11.35 -18.11 -1.28
N HIS A 369 11.28 -17.11 -2.17
CA HIS A 369 11.84 -15.78 -1.92
C HIS A 369 11.07 -15.01 -0.85
N HIS A 370 9.82 -15.37 -0.54
CA HIS A 370 8.93 -14.54 0.27
C HIS A 370 8.77 -15.00 1.72
N HIS A 371 9.64 -15.91 2.20
CA HIS A 371 9.74 -16.17 3.63
C HIS A 371 10.37 -14.98 4.38
N CYS A 372 9.87 -14.62 5.57
CA CYS A 372 10.49 -13.59 6.41
C CYS A 372 10.52 -14.00 7.90
N GLY A 373 11.27 -13.23 8.69
CA GLY A 373 11.42 -13.49 10.13
C GLY A 373 12.19 -14.77 10.46
N ALA A 374 12.22 -15.09 11.75
CA ALA A 374 12.97 -16.24 12.29
C ALA A 374 12.12 -17.50 12.50
N ARG A 375 10.80 -17.43 12.28
CA ARG A 375 9.85 -18.51 12.57
C ARG A 375 9.45 -19.32 11.33
N GLY A 376 9.96 -18.97 10.16
CA GLY A 376 9.61 -19.60 8.89
C GLY A 376 8.36 -19.04 8.21
N PHE A 377 7.85 -17.88 8.69
CA PHE A 377 6.70 -17.19 8.12
C PHE A 377 6.84 -17.06 6.60
N LEU A 378 5.80 -17.44 5.89
CA LEU A 378 5.60 -17.16 4.48
C LEU A 378 4.40 -16.22 4.35
N THR A 379 4.55 -15.17 3.55
CA THR A 379 3.53 -14.12 3.39
C THR A 379 2.19 -14.62 2.84
N GLU A 380 1.12 -13.88 3.06
CA GLU A 380 -0.16 -14.08 2.38
C GLU A 380 -0.06 -13.86 0.87
N GLY A 381 0.60 -12.77 0.49
CA GLY A 381 0.58 -12.24 -0.87
C GLY A 381 1.80 -11.39 -1.18
N VAL A 382 2.12 -11.27 -2.47
CA VAL A 382 3.13 -10.34 -2.97
C VAL A 382 2.42 -9.18 -3.66
N ASP A 383 2.37 -8.03 -2.97
CA ASP A 383 1.78 -6.79 -3.48
C ASP A 383 2.87 -5.95 -4.15
N TRP A 384 2.90 -6.05 -5.48
CA TRP A 384 3.94 -5.46 -6.30
C TRP A 384 3.61 -4.05 -6.78
N ASP A 385 2.37 -3.56 -6.64
CA ASP A 385 1.97 -2.21 -7.06
C ASP A 385 1.32 -1.38 -5.94
N ASN A 386 1.43 -1.86 -4.70
CA ASN A 386 0.98 -1.19 -3.49
C ASN A 386 -0.55 -1.08 -3.41
N HIS A 387 -1.24 -2.10 -3.93
CA HIS A 387 -2.70 -2.19 -3.90
C HIS A 387 -3.24 -2.37 -2.48
N VAL A 388 -2.66 -3.31 -1.72
CA VAL A 388 -2.98 -3.58 -0.30
C VAL A 388 -2.50 -2.42 0.57
N GLY A 389 -1.40 -1.79 0.17
CA GLY A 389 -0.90 -0.56 0.76
C GLY A 389 0.30 -0.75 1.67
N GLN A 390 1.22 0.21 1.63
CA GLN A 390 2.60 0.13 2.14
C GLN A 390 2.68 -0.38 3.59
N ARG A 391 1.71 0.00 4.41
CA ARG A 391 1.65 -0.40 5.82
C ARG A 391 1.46 -1.89 6.05
N HIS A 392 0.90 -2.58 5.07
CA HIS A 392 0.66 -4.02 5.07
C HIS A 392 1.88 -4.78 4.56
N HIS A 393 2.96 -4.12 4.15
CA HIS A 393 4.16 -4.80 3.70
C HIS A 393 5.16 -5.03 4.84
N VAL A 394 5.96 -6.08 4.69
CA VAL A 394 7.14 -6.32 5.51
C VAL A 394 8.05 -5.09 5.42
N ASP A 395 8.56 -4.64 6.57
CA ASP A 395 9.40 -3.44 6.72
C ASP A 395 8.77 -2.12 6.22
N PHE A 396 7.45 -2.09 5.99
CA PHE A 396 6.75 -0.94 5.41
C PHE A 396 7.34 -0.54 4.03
N ALA A 397 7.84 -1.52 3.28
CA ALA A 397 8.29 -1.30 1.92
C ALA A 397 7.13 -0.81 1.04
N THR A 398 7.38 0.10 0.09
CA THR A 398 6.32 0.58 -0.82
C THR A 398 5.70 -0.55 -1.62
N TYR A 399 6.50 -1.56 -2.02
CA TYR A 399 6.06 -2.77 -2.70
C TYR A 399 6.73 -3.97 -2.03
N GLY A 400 6.02 -5.09 -1.86
CA GLY A 400 6.64 -6.27 -1.30
C GLY A 400 5.68 -7.34 -0.76
N ALA A 401 6.24 -8.22 0.04
CA ALA A 401 5.50 -9.25 0.76
C ALA A 401 4.59 -8.61 1.83
N ILE A 402 3.36 -9.10 1.96
CA ILE A 402 2.43 -8.73 3.02
C ILE A 402 2.94 -9.23 4.38
N ARG A 403 2.77 -8.44 5.45
CA ARG A 403 3.25 -8.72 6.82
C ARG A 403 2.25 -9.49 7.69
N TYR A 404 1.40 -10.29 7.08
CA TYR A 404 0.53 -11.24 7.76
C TYR A 404 0.21 -12.40 6.80
N THR A 405 -0.32 -13.48 7.36
CA THR A 405 -0.70 -14.69 6.61
C THR A 405 -1.69 -15.53 7.41
N GLU A 406 -2.41 -16.40 6.70
CA GLU A 406 -3.11 -17.53 7.29
C GLU A 406 -2.18 -18.72 7.48
N PRO A 407 -1.93 -19.17 8.73
CA PRO A 407 -0.97 -20.23 9.00
C PRO A 407 -1.27 -21.55 8.27
N LEU A 408 -2.55 -21.88 8.13
CA LEU A 408 -3.04 -23.16 7.60
C LEU A 408 -3.51 -23.08 6.13
N LEU A 409 -3.48 -21.89 5.52
CA LEU A 409 -3.77 -21.68 4.10
C LEU A 409 -2.56 -21.06 3.41
N ASN A 410 -2.46 -19.74 3.29
CA ASN A 410 -1.42 -19.08 2.50
C ASN A 410 0.00 -19.50 2.84
N ASN A 411 0.33 -19.58 4.14
CA ASN A 411 1.66 -19.98 4.57
C ASN A 411 1.96 -21.45 4.24
N LEU A 412 0.97 -22.33 4.23
CA LEU A 412 1.16 -23.79 4.21
C LEU A 412 0.84 -24.45 2.86
N HIS A 413 0.02 -23.82 2.01
CA HIS A 413 -0.57 -24.46 0.83
C HIS A 413 0.45 -24.93 -0.21
N LEU A 414 1.63 -24.29 -0.29
CA LEU A 414 2.74 -24.70 -1.17
C LEU A 414 3.27 -26.11 -0.89
N VAL A 415 3.02 -26.66 0.31
CA VAL A 415 3.47 -28.01 0.68
C VAL A 415 2.85 -29.07 -0.25
N GLY A 416 1.60 -28.87 -0.67
CA GLY A 416 0.88 -29.78 -1.58
C GLY A 416 1.61 -30.00 -2.91
N PRO A 417 1.79 -28.96 -3.74
CA PRO A 417 2.53 -29.06 -5.01
C PRO A 417 4.00 -29.41 -4.82
N THR A 418 4.63 -28.97 -3.73
CA THR A 418 6.01 -29.37 -3.43
C THR A 418 6.12 -30.88 -3.27
N LEU A 419 5.25 -31.50 -2.46
CA LEU A 419 5.22 -32.95 -2.27
C LEU A 419 4.91 -33.68 -3.59
N THR A 420 3.93 -33.20 -4.37
CA THR A 420 3.60 -33.80 -5.67
C THR A 420 4.82 -33.85 -6.59
N TYR A 421 5.66 -32.82 -6.63
CA TYR A 421 6.88 -32.83 -7.42
C TYR A 421 7.96 -33.76 -6.82
N LEU A 422 8.20 -33.69 -5.50
CA LEU A 422 9.22 -34.52 -4.84
C LEU A 422 8.93 -36.01 -4.96
N GLU A 423 7.68 -36.42 -4.77
CA GLU A 423 7.20 -37.78 -4.94
C GLU A 423 7.39 -38.27 -6.38
N ALA A 424 7.04 -37.43 -7.37
CA ALA A 424 7.21 -37.74 -8.79
C ALA A 424 8.68 -37.92 -9.19
N MET A 425 9.59 -37.20 -8.55
CA MET A 425 11.02 -37.30 -8.76
C MET A 425 11.69 -38.44 -7.96
N GLY A 426 10.98 -39.06 -7.02
CA GLY A 426 11.54 -40.04 -6.09
C GLY A 426 12.57 -39.42 -5.14
N ALA A 427 12.47 -38.12 -4.85
CA ALA A 427 13.38 -37.41 -3.96
C ALA A 427 13.03 -37.72 -2.51
N GLY A 428 13.91 -38.43 -1.80
CA GLY A 428 13.75 -38.70 -0.36
C GLY A 428 13.98 -37.45 0.50
N PRO A 429 13.51 -37.45 1.76
CA PRO A 429 13.71 -36.32 2.66
C PRO A 429 15.20 -36.11 2.95
N PRO A 430 15.68 -34.85 3.06
CA PRO A 430 17.06 -34.56 3.44
C PRO A 430 17.35 -34.96 4.88
N GLN A 431 18.63 -35.17 5.21
CA GLN A 431 19.06 -35.56 6.56
C GLN A 431 18.97 -34.40 7.58
N GLU A 432 19.10 -33.15 7.13
CA GLU A 432 19.03 -31.96 7.98
C GLU A 432 17.67 -31.26 7.80
N LEU A 433 16.80 -31.38 8.81
CA LEU A 433 15.44 -30.81 8.83
C LEU A 433 15.23 -29.86 10.01
N GLU A 434 16.29 -29.21 10.46
CA GLU A 434 16.18 -28.14 11.46
C GLU A 434 15.72 -26.85 10.78
N LEU A 435 14.81 -26.10 11.41
CA LEU A 435 14.33 -24.81 10.87
C LEU A 435 15.49 -23.86 10.56
N ALA A 436 16.52 -23.83 11.40
CA ALA A 436 17.72 -23.01 11.17
C ALA A 436 18.44 -23.34 9.85
N HIS A 437 18.45 -24.62 9.45
CA HIS A 437 19.04 -25.05 8.17
C HIS A 437 18.16 -24.60 6.99
N SER A 438 16.84 -24.76 7.10
CA SER A 438 15.91 -24.25 6.08
C SER A 438 16.06 -22.73 5.89
N LEU A 439 16.10 -21.98 6.99
CA LEU A 439 16.30 -20.53 6.94
C LEU A 439 17.67 -20.17 6.36
N ALA A 440 18.74 -20.92 6.68
CA ALA A 440 20.05 -20.71 6.08
C ALA A 440 20.08 -20.99 4.57
N THR A 441 19.26 -21.94 4.10
CA THR A 441 19.10 -22.24 2.67
C THR A 441 18.32 -21.14 1.95
N LEU A 442 17.34 -20.54 2.61
CA LEU A 442 16.47 -19.50 2.04
C LEU A 442 17.07 -18.09 2.16
N ALA A 443 17.91 -17.82 3.16
CA ALA A 443 18.48 -16.50 3.43
C ALA A 443 19.28 -15.88 2.26
N PRO A 444 20.04 -16.65 1.44
CA PRO A 444 20.73 -16.12 0.28
C PRO A 444 19.80 -15.73 -0.88
N LEU A 445 18.53 -16.16 -0.86
CA LEU A 445 17.58 -15.81 -1.90
C LEU A 445 17.31 -14.30 -1.84
N PRO A 446 17.47 -13.57 -2.96
CA PRO A 446 17.24 -12.14 -2.98
C PRO A 446 15.78 -11.84 -2.65
N LYS A 447 15.53 -10.99 -1.65
CA LYS A 447 14.19 -10.50 -1.30
C LYS A 447 13.72 -9.37 -2.22
N ALA A 448 14.66 -8.69 -2.84
CA ALA A 448 14.45 -7.68 -3.87
C ALA A 448 14.97 -8.21 -5.22
N ALA A 449 14.26 -7.93 -6.30
CA ALA A 449 14.72 -8.29 -7.64
C ALA A 449 16.08 -7.65 -7.95
N PRO A 450 16.98 -8.32 -8.70
CA PRO A 450 18.32 -7.79 -9.01
C PRO A 450 18.32 -6.46 -9.79
N ALA A 451 17.15 -5.97 -10.22
CA ALA A 451 16.95 -4.63 -10.78
C ALA A 451 16.69 -3.54 -9.73
N VAL A 452 16.75 -3.84 -8.42
CA VAL A 452 16.89 -2.78 -7.41
C VAL A 452 18.33 -2.33 -7.43
N HIS A 453 18.60 -1.33 -8.26
CA HIS A 453 19.74 -0.47 -8.06
C HIS A 453 19.57 0.20 -6.68
N HIS A 454 20.04 -0.46 -5.62
CA HIS A 454 20.33 0.28 -4.39
C HIS A 454 21.25 1.42 -4.82
N LEU A 455 20.84 2.66 -4.54
CA LEU A 455 21.65 3.83 -4.88
C LEU A 455 23.06 3.57 -4.39
N ARG A 456 24.01 3.54 -5.33
CA ARG A 456 25.42 3.43 -4.96
C ARG A 456 25.70 4.54 -3.97
N GLU A 457 26.32 4.21 -2.84
CA GLU A 457 26.77 5.21 -1.88
C GLU A 457 27.71 6.16 -2.61
N THR A 458 27.18 7.34 -2.94
CA THR A 458 27.90 8.41 -3.61
C THR A 458 28.15 9.52 -2.60
N PRO A 459 29.30 10.21 -2.71
CA PRO A 459 29.54 11.42 -1.93
C PRO A 459 28.42 12.44 -2.16
N LEU A 460 28.15 13.28 -1.16
CA LEU A 460 27.26 14.44 -1.30
C LEU A 460 27.66 15.25 -2.54
N ARG A 461 26.69 15.51 -3.43
CA ARG A 461 26.87 16.43 -4.56
C ARG A 461 26.15 17.75 -4.34
N MET A 462 26.79 18.84 -4.75
CA MET A 462 26.21 20.18 -4.80
C MET A 462 26.21 20.68 -6.24
N LEU A 463 25.02 21.02 -6.75
CA LEU A 463 24.82 21.40 -8.15
C LEU A 463 24.33 22.85 -8.24
N LEU A 464 24.97 23.68 -9.06
CA LEU A 464 24.57 25.09 -9.24
C LEU A 464 23.48 25.22 -10.31
N ARG A 465 22.35 25.85 -9.99
CA ARG A 465 21.30 26.19 -10.97
C ARG A 465 21.69 27.45 -11.73
N LEU A 466 21.66 27.38 -13.07
CA LEU A 466 22.02 28.47 -13.99
C LEU A 466 20.91 28.67 -15.02
N TYR A 467 20.30 29.85 -15.01
CA TYR A 467 19.24 30.23 -15.93
C TYR A 467 19.76 30.70 -17.29
N TYR A 468 18.87 30.70 -18.29
CA TYR A 468 19.27 31.02 -19.65
C TYR A 468 19.99 32.37 -19.82
N PRO A 469 19.62 33.47 -19.14
CA PRO A 469 20.39 34.72 -19.24
C PRO A 469 21.87 34.61 -18.85
N VAL A 470 22.22 33.68 -17.95
CA VAL A 470 23.62 33.37 -17.61
C VAL A 470 24.29 32.59 -18.74
N ILE A 471 23.58 31.65 -19.35
CA ILE A 471 24.07 30.71 -20.37
C ILE A 471 24.21 31.39 -21.75
N ALA A 472 23.38 32.40 -22.02
CA ALA A 472 23.32 33.11 -23.29
C ALA A 472 24.62 33.86 -23.62
N ASP A 473 25.34 34.33 -22.61
CA ASP A 473 26.59 35.09 -22.75
C ASP A 473 27.80 34.25 -22.33
N ASP A 474 28.81 34.15 -23.20
CA ASP A 474 30.01 33.33 -22.96
C ASP A 474 30.81 33.80 -21.74
N ALA A 475 30.97 35.12 -21.54
CA ALA A 475 31.77 35.64 -20.43
C ALA A 475 31.10 35.37 -19.08
N SER A 476 29.79 35.61 -19.01
CA SER A 476 28.92 35.26 -17.89
C SER A 476 28.97 33.76 -17.57
N PHE A 477 28.83 32.91 -18.58
CA PHE A 477 28.82 31.46 -18.39
C PHE A 477 30.17 30.94 -17.89
N GLU A 478 31.28 31.37 -18.47
CA GLU A 478 32.62 30.98 -18.00
C GLU A 478 32.89 31.46 -16.58
N ALA A 479 32.44 32.67 -16.20
CA ALA A 479 32.54 33.16 -14.83
C ALA A 479 31.73 32.32 -13.84
N ALA A 480 30.56 31.81 -14.24
CA ALA A 480 29.77 30.90 -13.41
C ALA A 480 30.46 29.54 -13.22
N LEU A 481 31.12 29.01 -14.27
CA LEU A 481 31.90 27.76 -14.16
C LEU A 481 33.16 27.94 -13.30
N ASP A 482 33.85 29.08 -13.41
CA ASP A 482 34.98 29.43 -12.54
C ASP A 482 34.53 29.47 -11.07
N PHE A 483 33.38 30.11 -10.80
CA PHE A 483 32.78 30.13 -9.47
C PHE A 483 32.47 28.71 -8.97
N ALA A 484 31.83 27.86 -9.79
CA ALA A 484 31.46 26.51 -9.38
C ALA A 484 32.69 25.68 -8.97
N GLN A 485 33.80 25.78 -9.71
CA GLN A 485 35.05 25.11 -9.36
C GLN A 485 35.67 25.66 -8.06
N GLN A 486 35.68 26.99 -7.90
CA GLN A 486 36.24 27.65 -6.71
C GLN A 486 35.43 27.33 -5.43
N ALA A 487 34.11 27.25 -5.55
CA ALA A 487 33.20 26.89 -4.46
C ALA A 487 33.15 25.38 -4.16
N GLY A 488 33.88 24.55 -4.93
CA GLY A 488 33.94 23.10 -4.73
C GLY A 488 32.62 22.38 -5.05
N LEU A 489 31.87 22.89 -6.04
CA LEU A 489 30.64 22.28 -6.53
C LEU A 489 30.95 21.13 -7.48
N ASP A 490 30.02 20.16 -7.55
CA ASP A 490 30.20 18.92 -8.28
C ASP A 490 29.58 18.98 -9.70
N GLY A 491 28.67 19.93 -9.93
CA GLY A 491 28.00 20.08 -11.21
C GLY A 491 27.13 21.32 -11.34
N VAL A 492 26.43 21.41 -12.48
CA VAL A 492 25.50 22.51 -12.80
C VAL A 492 24.20 21.97 -13.39
N LEU A 493 23.09 22.64 -13.10
CA LEU A 493 21.79 22.47 -13.76
C LEU A 493 21.56 23.67 -14.68
N LEU A 494 21.48 23.41 -15.99
CA LEU A 494 21.27 24.42 -17.02
C LEU A 494 19.78 24.49 -17.38
N PHE A 495 19.20 25.69 -17.31
CA PHE A 495 17.81 25.94 -17.67
C PHE A 495 17.76 26.66 -19.02
N GLU A 496 16.85 26.21 -19.88
CA GLU A 496 16.59 26.80 -21.21
C GLU A 496 15.78 28.11 -21.14
N ALA A 497 15.15 28.40 -19.99
CA ALA A 497 14.34 29.59 -19.74
C ALA A 497 14.59 30.19 -18.34
N SER A 498 13.90 31.28 -18.01
CA SER A 498 13.87 31.90 -16.67
C SER A 498 12.48 32.45 -16.33
N TYR A 499 11.98 32.18 -15.11
CA TYR A 499 10.67 32.69 -14.65
C TYR A 499 10.52 34.21 -14.74
N ASP A 500 11.61 34.94 -14.47
CA ASP A 500 11.53 36.39 -14.35
C ASP A 500 11.49 37.14 -15.69
N VAL A 501 11.87 36.48 -16.80
CA VAL A 501 12.13 37.18 -18.08
C VAL A 501 11.61 36.47 -19.33
N ASP A 502 11.18 35.20 -19.22
CA ASP A 502 10.59 34.46 -20.33
C ASP A 502 9.06 34.28 -20.13
N PRO A 503 8.28 34.13 -21.21
CA PRO A 503 6.86 33.77 -21.15
C PRO A 503 6.57 32.46 -20.42
N ALA A 504 5.32 32.30 -20.00
CA ALA A 504 4.85 31.12 -19.26
C ALA A 504 4.84 29.82 -20.07
N LEU A 505 4.97 29.90 -21.40
CA LEU A 505 5.27 28.82 -22.34
C LEU A 505 6.07 29.41 -23.52
N LEU A 506 7.06 28.69 -24.02
CA LEU A 506 7.90 29.13 -25.14
C LEU A 506 7.48 28.46 -26.46
N THR A 507 7.57 29.18 -27.58
CA THR A 507 7.35 28.57 -28.90
C THR A 507 8.51 27.64 -29.26
N LEU A 508 8.26 26.67 -30.15
CA LEU A 508 9.29 25.73 -30.59
C LEU A 508 10.49 26.42 -31.23
N ASP A 509 10.30 27.52 -31.97
CA ASP A 509 11.39 28.28 -32.59
C ASP A 509 12.36 28.86 -31.54
N VAL A 510 11.82 29.39 -30.44
CA VAL A 510 12.65 29.89 -29.32
C VAL A 510 13.36 28.71 -28.67
N LEU A 511 12.64 27.64 -28.33
CA LEU A 511 13.22 26.47 -27.70
C LEU A 511 14.35 25.83 -28.53
N GLU A 512 14.20 25.75 -29.86
CA GLU A 512 15.24 25.27 -30.76
C GLU A 512 16.52 26.11 -30.64
N GLU A 513 16.40 27.44 -30.54
CA GLU A 513 17.54 28.32 -30.30
C GLU A 513 18.17 28.07 -28.92
N ARG A 514 17.34 27.98 -27.87
CA ARG A 514 17.80 27.78 -26.49
C ARG A 514 18.54 26.45 -26.33
N PHE A 515 17.96 25.34 -26.79
CA PHE A 515 18.59 24.02 -26.69
C PHE A 515 19.81 23.86 -27.60
N ARG A 516 19.85 24.53 -28.77
CA ARG A 516 21.08 24.61 -29.58
C ARG A 516 22.22 25.24 -28.78
N ARG A 517 21.94 26.32 -28.03
CA ARG A 517 22.92 26.96 -27.15
C ARG A 517 23.33 26.06 -25.99
N LEU A 518 22.38 25.41 -25.32
CA LEU A 518 22.69 24.44 -24.24
C LEU A 518 23.61 23.31 -24.76
N ARG A 519 23.29 22.72 -25.91
CA ARG A 519 24.12 21.69 -26.56
C ARG A 519 25.54 22.16 -26.87
N GLU A 520 25.71 23.43 -27.22
CA GLU A 520 27.02 24.03 -27.49
C GLU A 520 27.88 24.14 -26.21
N VAL A 521 27.27 24.46 -25.07
CA VAL A 521 28.00 24.72 -23.82
C VAL A 521 28.21 23.46 -22.96
N VAL A 522 27.41 22.42 -23.11
CA VAL A 522 27.55 21.15 -22.37
C VAL A 522 28.99 20.58 -22.40
N PRO A 523 29.70 20.51 -23.55
CA PRO A 523 31.09 20.05 -23.58
C PRO A 523 32.05 20.92 -22.76
N ARG A 524 31.77 22.23 -22.62
CA ARG A 524 32.59 23.16 -21.84
C ARG A 524 32.48 22.86 -20.34
N VAL A 525 31.27 22.55 -19.87
CA VAL A 525 31.03 22.09 -18.49
C VAL A 525 31.80 20.81 -18.19
N ARG A 526 31.70 19.81 -19.08
CA ARG A 526 32.41 18.53 -18.92
C ARG A 526 33.93 18.70 -18.91
N ALA A 527 34.47 19.61 -19.71
CA ALA A 527 35.90 19.91 -19.74
C ALA A 527 36.42 20.48 -18.40
N ARG A 528 35.55 21.05 -17.57
CA ARG A 528 35.85 21.50 -16.20
C ARG A 528 35.75 20.38 -15.14
N GLY A 529 35.36 19.16 -15.55
CA GLY A 529 35.15 18.03 -14.65
C GLY A 529 33.84 18.09 -13.84
N LEU A 530 32.88 18.90 -14.28
CA LEU A 530 31.58 19.09 -13.63
C LEU A 530 30.51 18.16 -14.24
N GLU A 531 29.63 17.61 -13.40
CA GLU A 531 28.38 16.96 -13.81
C GLU A 531 27.47 18.01 -14.45
N VAL A 532 26.74 17.65 -15.52
CA VAL A 532 25.93 18.60 -16.28
C VAL A 532 24.52 18.08 -16.43
N HIS A 533 23.57 18.81 -15.86
CA HIS A 533 22.14 18.52 -15.96
C HIS A 533 21.47 19.55 -16.84
N ILE A 534 20.39 19.15 -17.49
CA ILE A 534 19.47 20.07 -18.18
C ILE A 534 18.14 20.01 -17.45
N ASN A 535 17.63 21.15 -17.04
CA ASN A 535 16.27 21.25 -16.59
C ASN A 535 15.45 21.92 -17.68
N VAL A 536 14.37 21.25 -18.08
CA VAL A 536 13.29 21.87 -18.83
C VAL A 536 12.46 22.65 -17.83
N MET A 537 12.61 23.97 -17.83
CA MET A 537 12.03 24.85 -16.82
C MET A 537 10.51 24.81 -16.81
N ILE A 538 9.89 24.74 -17.99
CA ILE A 538 8.45 24.87 -18.17
C ILE A 538 7.96 23.79 -19.13
N THR A 539 7.23 22.79 -18.61
CA THR A 539 6.64 21.72 -19.42
C THR A 539 5.17 21.97 -19.69
N MET A 540 4.38 22.12 -18.63
CA MET A 540 2.95 22.35 -18.74
C MET A 540 2.58 23.82 -18.69
N GLY A 541 3.38 24.64 -18.01
CA GLY A 541 3.07 26.02 -17.68
C GLY A 541 3.43 26.34 -16.24
N HIS A 542 3.54 27.63 -15.89
CA HIS A 542 3.87 28.02 -14.51
C HIS A 542 2.99 29.12 -13.94
N VAL A 543 3.28 30.40 -14.22
CA VAL A 543 2.48 31.53 -13.73
C VAL A 543 2.22 32.47 -14.90
N ASP A 544 1.00 33.01 -15.00
CA ASP A 544 0.69 34.04 -16.01
C ASP A 544 1.43 35.34 -15.63
N ASP A 545 1.00 36.07 -14.60
CA ASP A 545 1.56 37.39 -14.19
C ASP A 545 1.87 38.36 -15.37
N GLY A 546 1.18 38.18 -16.52
CA GLY A 546 1.37 38.95 -17.75
C GLY A 546 2.23 38.28 -18.83
N GLY A 547 2.76 37.09 -18.55
CA GLY A 547 3.56 36.23 -19.44
C GLY A 547 2.79 35.08 -20.10
N GLY A 548 1.47 34.96 -19.89
CA GLY A 548 0.63 33.97 -20.56
C GLY A 548 0.16 34.42 -21.95
N TYR A 549 0.55 33.67 -22.99
CA TYR A 549 0.17 33.90 -24.39
C TYR A 549 -0.46 32.65 -25.02
N PRO A 550 -1.63 32.19 -24.53
CA PRO A 550 -2.26 30.97 -25.01
C PRO A 550 -2.62 31.02 -26.51
N GLU A 551 -2.79 32.22 -27.08
CA GLU A 551 -3.01 32.46 -28.50
C GLU A 551 -1.88 31.99 -29.43
N ASP A 552 -0.66 31.82 -28.91
CA ASP A 552 0.49 31.33 -29.68
C ASP A 552 0.48 29.81 -29.85
N PHE A 553 -0.48 29.12 -29.21
CA PHE A 553 -0.53 27.65 -29.16
C PHE A 553 -1.90 27.10 -29.57
N ASP A 554 -1.90 26.09 -30.44
CA ASP A 554 -3.11 25.39 -30.91
C ASP A 554 -3.36 24.09 -30.11
N PHE A 555 -3.47 24.22 -28.79
CA PHE A 555 -3.85 23.13 -27.88
C PHE A 555 -4.71 23.61 -26.71
N GLN A 556 -5.43 22.69 -26.07
CA GLN A 556 -6.30 22.99 -24.94
C GLN A 556 -5.51 23.38 -23.66
N PHE A 557 -5.95 24.44 -22.99
CA PHE A 557 -5.45 24.85 -21.66
C PHE A 557 -6.33 24.31 -20.53
N LEU A 558 -5.80 24.28 -19.30
CA LEU A 558 -6.55 23.84 -18.12
C LEU A 558 -7.77 24.74 -17.88
N VAL A 559 -8.83 24.15 -17.32
CA VAL A 559 -10.04 24.87 -16.89
C VAL A 559 -10.36 24.48 -15.47
N ASP A 560 -10.59 25.45 -14.59
CA ASP A 560 -10.94 25.21 -13.19
C ASP A 560 -12.42 24.81 -13.01
N GLU A 561 -12.79 24.42 -11.80
CA GLU A 561 -14.15 24.07 -11.39
C GLU A 561 -15.12 25.23 -11.49
N TYR A 562 -14.65 26.47 -11.64
CA TYR A 562 -15.45 27.67 -11.82
C TYR A 562 -15.66 28.04 -13.29
N GLY A 563 -14.90 27.42 -14.20
CA GLY A 563 -14.95 27.66 -15.65
C GLY A 563 -13.94 28.67 -16.15
N HIS A 564 -12.98 29.11 -15.31
CA HIS A 564 -11.88 29.96 -15.75
C HIS A 564 -10.85 29.10 -16.49
N SER A 565 -10.43 29.57 -17.67
CA SER A 565 -9.36 28.94 -18.42
C SER A 565 -8.01 29.52 -18.01
N SER A 566 -7.05 28.64 -17.78
CA SER A 566 -5.65 29.00 -17.60
C SER A 566 -5.13 29.66 -18.87
N ARG A 567 -4.31 30.70 -18.70
CA ARG A 567 -3.56 31.38 -19.77
C ARG A 567 -2.13 30.88 -19.87
N SER A 568 -1.65 30.17 -18.85
CA SER A 568 -0.26 29.73 -18.75
C SER A 568 -0.08 28.21 -18.78
N THR A 569 -1.12 27.42 -18.45
CA THR A 569 -0.99 25.98 -18.21
C THR A 569 -1.83 25.13 -19.16
N ALA A 570 -1.15 24.27 -19.92
CA ALA A 570 -1.73 23.38 -20.93
C ALA A 570 -2.36 22.11 -20.33
N CYS A 571 -3.27 21.48 -21.08
CA CYS A 571 -3.95 20.25 -20.69
C CYS A 571 -3.20 18.99 -21.16
N PRO A 572 -2.85 18.04 -20.27
CA PRO A 572 -2.13 16.82 -20.64
C PRO A 572 -3.02 15.73 -21.30
N LEU A 573 -4.32 16.00 -21.48
CA LEU A 573 -5.18 15.20 -22.38
C LEU A 573 -5.05 15.63 -23.85
N ASP A 574 -4.49 16.79 -24.14
CA ASP A 574 -4.46 17.32 -25.50
C ASP A 574 -3.33 16.67 -26.32
N PRO A 575 -3.63 15.99 -27.45
CA PRO A 575 -2.59 15.36 -28.28
C PRO A 575 -1.63 16.35 -28.95
N GLY A 576 -2.07 17.59 -29.21
CA GLY A 576 -1.24 18.67 -29.73
C GLY A 576 -0.19 19.11 -28.71
N PHE A 577 -0.61 19.30 -27.47
CA PHE A 577 0.30 19.57 -26.36
C PHE A 577 1.32 18.43 -26.16
N LEU A 578 0.90 17.16 -26.19
CA LEU A 578 1.83 16.02 -26.06
C LEU A 578 2.86 15.97 -27.19
N ARG A 579 2.51 16.38 -28.42
CA ARG A 579 3.48 16.52 -29.52
C ARG A 579 4.49 17.64 -29.25
N TYR A 580 4.04 18.79 -28.73
CA TYR A 580 4.91 19.88 -28.31
C TYR A 580 5.91 19.41 -27.25
N VAL A 581 5.43 18.74 -26.19
CA VAL A 581 6.27 18.16 -25.13
C VAL A 581 7.27 17.15 -25.68
N SER A 582 6.83 16.26 -26.58
CA SER A 582 7.74 15.29 -27.23
C SER A 582 8.91 15.98 -27.95
N ARG A 583 8.67 17.09 -28.66
CA ARG A 583 9.77 17.84 -29.31
C ARG A 583 10.66 18.55 -28.31
N LEU A 584 10.08 19.14 -27.27
CA LEU A 584 10.80 19.80 -26.17
C LEU A 584 11.83 18.85 -25.52
N TYR A 585 11.39 17.66 -25.10
CA TYR A 585 12.27 16.70 -24.45
C TYR A 585 13.24 16.00 -25.39
N HIS A 586 12.87 15.83 -26.66
CA HIS A 586 13.82 15.38 -27.68
C HIS A 586 15.00 16.35 -27.82
N MET A 587 14.75 17.67 -27.79
CA MET A 587 15.81 18.68 -27.82
C MET A 587 16.66 18.67 -26.55
N ALA A 588 16.04 18.56 -25.37
CA ALA A 588 16.74 18.44 -24.11
C ALA A 588 17.69 17.22 -24.08
N ALA A 589 17.18 16.04 -24.47
CA ALA A 589 17.97 14.81 -24.56
C ALA A 589 19.13 14.91 -25.56
N SER A 590 18.93 15.62 -26.68
CA SER A 590 19.94 15.81 -27.72
C SER A 590 21.16 16.64 -27.29
N CYS A 591 21.11 17.27 -26.12
CA CYS A 591 22.21 18.06 -25.60
C CYS A 591 23.32 17.23 -24.94
N GLY A 592 23.07 15.97 -24.59
CA GLY A 592 24.09 15.07 -24.01
C GLY A 592 24.42 15.34 -22.54
N ALA A 593 23.40 15.72 -21.76
CA ALA A 593 23.51 15.90 -20.31
C ALA A 593 23.65 14.57 -19.56
N ASP A 594 23.86 14.60 -18.23
CA ASP A 594 23.83 13.42 -17.35
C ASP A 594 22.39 13.15 -16.85
N VAL A 595 21.60 14.20 -16.64
CA VAL A 595 20.17 14.12 -16.27
C VAL A 595 19.37 15.16 -17.05
N VAL A 596 18.19 14.77 -17.54
CA VAL A 596 17.15 15.69 -18.03
C VAL A 596 16.04 15.79 -16.98
N TRP A 597 15.76 16.99 -16.49
CA TRP A 597 14.74 17.22 -15.46
C TRP A 597 13.44 17.72 -16.06
N VAL A 598 12.35 17.22 -15.49
CA VAL A 598 10.98 17.52 -15.87
C VAL A 598 10.41 18.63 -15.01
N ASP A 599 10.27 19.79 -15.66
CA ASP A 599 9.66 21.03 -15.14
C ASP A 599 10.37 21.55 -13.89
N ASP A 600 9.97 22.74 -13.45
CA ASP A 600 10.11 23.17 -12.07
C ASP A 600 8.67 23.29 -11.54
N ASP A 601 8.07 22.09 -11.38
CA ASP A 601 6.77 21.72 -10.79
C ASP A 601 5.58 21.38 -11.75
N VAL A 602 5.65 20.25 -12.50
CA VAL A 602 4.50 19.70 -13.27
C VAL A 602 3.32 19.38 -12.37
N ARG A 603 2.18 20.05 -12.57
CA ARG A 603 0.98 19.84 -11.75
C ARG A 603 -0.27 20.37 -12.43
N PHE A 604 -1.43 19.98 -11.91
CA PHE A 604 -2.73 20.53 -12.29
C PHE A 604 -3.02 21.84 -11.53
N LEU A 605 -2.55 21.95 -10.29
CA LEU A 605 -3.03 22.96 -9.35
C LEU A 605 -1.99 24.05 -9.02
N GLY A 606 -2.46 25.23 -8.63
CA GLY A 606 -1.58 26.26 -8.04
C GLY A 606 -0.70 26.99 -9.06
N HIS A 607 -1.24 27.18 -10.27
CA HIS A 607 -0.70 28.05 -11.32
C HIS A 607 -1.49 29.38 -11.32
N ASP A 608 -2.07 29.77 -12.46
CA ASP A 608 -2.80 31.03 -12.65
C ASP A 608 -4.32 30.97 -12.42
N VAL A 609 -4.87 29.77 -12.20
CA VAL A 609 -6.27 29.57 -11.79
C VAL A 609 -6.34 29.07 -10.36
N SER A 610 -7.31 29.57 -9.59
CA SER A 610 -7.36 29.34 -8.14
C SER A 610 -7.98 28.01 -7.72
N GLY A 611 -8.73 27.40 -8.64
CA GLY A 611 -9.56 26.24 -8.37
C GLY A 611 -8.92 24.89 -8.70
N MET A 612 -9.62 23.80 -8.39
CA MET A 612 -9.30 22.46 -8.84
C MET A 612 -9.43 22.34 -10.37
N THR A 613 -8.44 21.73 -11.01
CA THR A 613 -8.41 21.45 -12.44
C THR A 613 -8.25 19.93 -12.66
N CYS A 614 -8.64 19.38 -13.81
CA CYS A 614 -9.00 20.06 -15.04
C CYS A 614 -10.40 19.70 -15.52
N PHE A 615 -11.28 20.70 -15.65
CA PHE A 615 -12.66 20.57 -16.14
C PHE A 615 -12.82 21.04 -17.58
N CYS A 616 -11.76 20.96 -18.40
CA CYS A 616 -11.79 21.38 -19.80
C CYS A 616 -12.66 20.43 -20.65
N PRO A 617 -13.03 20.82 -21.89
CA PRO A 617 -13.86 20.00 -22.77
C PRO A 617 -13.35 18.57 -23.01
N LEU A 618 -12.03 18.35 -23.00
CA LEU A 618 -11.44 17.01 -23.13
C LEU A 618 -11.71 16.13 -21.92
N HIS A 619 -11.57 16.67 -20.70
CA HIS A 619 -11.82 15.92 -19.46
C HIS A 619 -13.30 15.61 -19.28
N LEU A 620 -14.19 16.55 -19.59
CA LEU A 620 -15.65 16.32 -19.52
C LEU A 620 -16.09 15.22 -20.50
N ARG A 621 -15.48 15.16 -21.69
CA ARG A 621 -15.73 14.09 -22.66
C ARG A 621 -15.25 12.74 -22.14
N ALA A 622 -14.01 12.66 -21.66
CA ALA A 622 -13.44 11.42 -21.12
C ALA A 622 -14.25 10.90 -19.93
N MET A 623 -14.70 11.78 -19.03
CA MET A 623 -15.63 11.40 -17.96
C MET A 623 -16.95 10.90 -18.50
N SER A 624 -17.50 11.55 -19.53
CA SER A 624 -18.77 11.13 -20.11
C SER A 624 -18.71 9.73 -20.74
N GLU A 625 -17.58 9.41 -21.37
CA GLU A 625 -17.31 8.09 -21.94
C GLU A 625 -17.17 7.03 -20.84
N ARG A 626 -16.40 7.30 -19.78
CA ARG A 626 -16.17 6.36 -18.66
C ARG A 626 -17.43 6.07 -17.86
N THR A 627 -18.25 7.08 -17.60
CA THR A 627 -19.44 6.92 -16.76
C THR A 627 -20.71 6.62 -17.56
N GLY A 628 -20.64 6.57 -18.90
CA GLY A 628 -21.81 6.39 -19.77
C GLY A 628 -22.86 7.51 -19.66
N ARG A 629 -22.49 8.68 -19.14
CA ARG A 629 -23.38 9.81 -18.84
C ARG A 629 -22.75 11.11 -19.28
N ALA A 630 -23.48 11.94 -20.02
CA ALA A 630 -22.99 13.27 -20.38
C ALA A 630 -22.82 14.18 -19.14
N TRP A 631 -21.68 14.87 -19.05
CA TRP A 631 -21.37 15.82 -17.99
C TRP A 631 -21.24 17.25 -18.49
N THR A 632 -21.86 18.19 -17.77
CA THR A 632 -21.40 19.58 -17.75
C THR A 632 -20.42 19.77 -16.59
N ARG A 633 -19.60 20.83 -16.63
CA ARG A 633 -18.68 21.16 -15.53
C ARG A 633 -19.43 21.31 -14.21
N GLU A 634 -20.49 22.11 -14.17
CA GLU A 634 -21.24 22.41 -12.95
C GLU A 634 -21.86 21.13 -12.36
N ALA A 635 -22.39 20.25 -13.22
CA ALA A 635 -22.97 18.99 -12.80
C ALA A 635 -21.90 18.02 -12.25
N LEU A 636 -20.73 17.94 -12.88
CA LEU A 636 -19.63 17.10 -12.41
C LEU A 636 -19.05 17.62 -11.09
N VAL A 637 -18.83 18.93 -10.97
CA VAL A 637 -18.35 19.56 -9.73
C VAL A 637 -19.32 19.33 -8.58
N ALA A 638 -20.63 19.50 -8.82
CA ALA A 638 -21.64 19.20 -7.81
C ALA A 638 -21.62 17.73 -7.39
N ALA A 639 -21.50 16.81 -8.35
CA ALA A 639 -21.45 15.38 -8.08
C ALA A 639 -20.15 14.94 -7.34
N LEU A 640 -19.01 15.57 -7.64
CA LEU A 640 -17.74 15.31 -6.93
C LEU A 640 -17.79 15.82 -5.49
N ARG A 641 -18.55 16.90 -5.22
CA ARG A 641 -18.72 17.45 -3.86
C ARG A 641 -19.68 16.66 -2.98
N ASP A 642 -20.55 15.87 -3.60
CA ASP A 642 -21.55 15.08 -2.90
C ASP A 642 -20.91 13.80 -2.35
N ASP A 643 -20.79 13.72 -1.02
CA ASP A 643 -20.18 12.57 -0.33
C ASP A 643 -21.03 11.29 -0.43
N GLU A 644 -22.33 11.38 -0.71
CA GLU A 644 -23.23 10.22 -0.84
C GLU A 644 -23.21 9.63 -2.26
N MET A 645 -23.01 10.47 -3.28
CA MET A 645 -23.11 10.06 -4.69
C MET A 645 -21.84 9.40 -5.28
N SER A 646 -20.69 9.40 -4.59
CA SER A 646 -19.43 9.57 -5.35
C SER A 646 -18.20 8.75 -4.98
N ALA A 647 -18.28 7.64 -4.23
CA ALA A 647 -17.08 6.80 -4.06
C ALA A 647 -16.54 6.33 -5.43
N SER A 648 -17.37 5.70 -6.27
CA SER A 648 -16.95 5.27 -7.61
C SER A 648 -16.69 6.42 -8.60
N LEU A 649 -17.44 7.53 -8.49
CA LEU A 649 -17.27 8.69 -9.38
C LEU A 649 -15.98 9.47 -9.08
N ARG A 650 -15.65 9.69 -7.81
CA ARG A 650 -14.39 10.32 -7.39
C ARG A 650 -13.21 9.46 -7.82
N GLN A 651 -13.28 8.15 -7.63
CA GLN A 651 -12.25 7.23 -8.11
C GLN A 651 -12.06 7.37 -9.62
N THR A 652 -13.15 7.31 -10.40
CA THR A 652 -13.09 7.48 -11.87
C THR A 652 -12.46 8.81 -12.29
N TRP A 653 -12.76 9.90 -11.58
CA TRP A 653 -12.18 11.22 -11.84
C TRP A 653 -10.68 11.25 -11.58
N PHE A 654 -10.25 10.79 -10.40
CA PHE A 654 -8.83 10.75 -10.05
C PHE A 654 -8.04 9.77 -10.92
N ASP A 655 -8.65 8.66 -11.37
CA ASP A 655 -8.03 7.75 -12.33
C ASP A 655 -7.77 8.43 -13.68
N LEU A 656 -8.72 9.23 -14.17
CA LEU A 656 -8.52 10.02 -15.38
C LEU A 656 -7.36 11.02 -15.23
N GLN A 657 -7.26 11.67 -14.07
CA GLN A 657 -6.21 12.64 -13.78
C GLN A 657 -4.84 11.98 -13.69
N GLU A 658 -4.76 10.85 -13.00
CA GLU A 658 -3.55 10.03 -12.89
C GLU A 658 -3.09 9.54 -14.27
N GLU A 659 -3.99 8.98 -15.08
CA GLU A 659 -3.68 8.54 -16.44
C GLU A 659 -3.20 9.67 -17.35
N ALA A 660 -3.74 10.88 -17.18
CA ALA A 660 -3.31 12.05 -17.93
C ALA A 660 -1.84 12.39 -17.64
N MET A 661 -1.46 12.40 -16.36
CA MET A 661 -0.09 12.65 -15.92
C MET A 661 0.86 11.51 -16.28
N GLU A 662 0.43 10.26 -16.16
CA GLU A 662 1.23 9.12 -16.61
C GLU A 662 1.46 9.14 -18.12
N ARG A 663 0.47 9.56 -18.92
CA ARG A 663 0.63 9.68 -20.38
C ARG A 663 1.61 10.80 -20.74
N LEU A 664 1.59 11.91 -20.01
CA LEU A 664 2.60 12.95 -20.13
C LEU A 664 3.98 12.38 -19.82
N ALA A 665 4.14 11.68 -18.69
CA ALA A 665 5.40 11.05 -18.29
C ALA A 665 5.92 10.04 -19.35
N ARG A 666 5.07 9.15 -19.86
CA ARG A 666 5.42 8.23 -20.97
C ARG A 666 5.83 8.96 -22.24
N THR A 667 5.21 10.09 -22.54
CA THR A 667 5.57 10.89 -23.72
C THR A 667 6.96 11.48 -23.59
N ILE A 668 7.30 11.96 -22.38
CA ILE A 668 8.64 12.48 -22.06
C ILE A 668 9.67 11.36 -22.08
N GLU A 669 9.40 10.25 -21.39
CA GLU A 669 10.27 9.08 -21.31
C GLU A 669 10.64 8.58 -22.71
N HIS A 670 9.64 8.32 -23.57
CA HIS A 670 9.90 7.90 -24.94
C HIS A 670 10.72 8.94 -25.73
N ALA A 671 10.40 10.23 -25.60
CA ALA A 671 11.10 11.29 -26.34
C ALA A 671 12.58 11.40 -25.96
N VAL A 672 12.91 11.14 -24.69
CA VAL A 672 14.29 11.15 -24.18
C VAL A 672 15.02 9.87 -24.60
N HIS A 673 14.48 8.69 -24.28
CA HIS A 673 15.18 7.42 -24.50
C HIS A 673 15.28 7.00 -25.97
N GLU A 674 14.43 7.52 -26.85
CA GLU A 674 14.61 7.36 -28.31
C GLU A 674 15.92 7.99 -28.79
N VAL A 675 16.35 9.09 -28.16
CA VAL A 675 17.59 9.82 -28.50
C VAL A 675 18.78 9.33 -27.69
N ALA A 676 18.57 9.13 -26.39
CA ALA A 676 19.61 8.82 -25.42
C ALA A 676 19.13 7.69 -24.49
N PRO A 677 19.28 6.41 -24.89
CA PRO A 677 18.71 5.26 -24.17
C PRO A 677 19.21 5.03 -22.74
N THR A 678 20.24 5.75 -22.31
CA THR A 678 20.84 5.62 -20.96
C THR A 678 20.71 6.91 -20.14
N GLN A 679 19.96 7.90 -20.64
CA GLN A 679 19.83 9.22 -20.02
C GLN A 679 18.92 9.14 -18.80
N ALA A 680 19.38 9.57 -17.63
CA ALA A 680 18.49 9.67 -16.48
C ALA A 680 17.47 10.80 -16.67
N ILE A 681 16.23 10.55 -16.22
CA ILE A 681 15.14 11.52 -16.23
C ILE A 681 14.72 11.80 -14.80
N GLY A 682 14.70 13.08 -14.42
CA GLY A 682 14.33 13.52 -13.08
C GLY A 682 13.01 14.26 -13.03
N LEU A 683 12.24 14.13 -11.95
CA LEU A 683 11.02 14.92 -11.71
C LEU A 683 11.25 15.99 -10.65
N MET A 684 10.81 17.22 -10.88
CA MET A 684 10.72 18.25 -9.83
C MET A 684 9.30 18.32 -9.28
N THR A 685 9.16 18.25 -7.96
CA THR A 685 7.86 18.19 -7.27
C THR A 685 7.63 19.42 -6.38
N VAL A 686 6.38 19.86 -6.22
CA VAL A 686 6.02 21.03 -5.38
C VAL A 686 5.90 20.72 -3.88
N GLY A 687 5.26 19.60 -3.54
CA GLY A 687 4.90 19.23 -2.17
C GLY A 687 3.69 18.31 -2.06
N THR A 688 3.57 17.60 -0.94
CA THR A 688 2.57 16.52 -0.80
C THR A 688 1.14 17.00 -0.73
N VAL A 689 0.91 18.25 -0.28
CA VAL A 689 -0.44 18.82 -0.18
C VAL A 689 -1.06 19.02 -1.56
N VAL A 690 -0.26 19.47 -2.53
CA VAL A 690 -0.71 19.70 -3.89
C VAL A 690 -0.85 18.37 -4.62
N HIS A 691 0.18 17.53 -4.60
CA HIS A 691 0.13 16.21 -5.25
C HIS A 691 -0.97 15.31 -4.68
N GLY A 692 -1.17 15.34 -3.35
CA GLY A 692 -2.24 14.59 -2.71
C GLY A 692 -3.64 15.06 -3.11
N ALA A 693 -3.83 16.36 -3.35
CA ALA A 693 -5.09 16.91 -3.85
C ALA A 693 -5.39 16.50 -5.30
N GLU A 694 -4.36 16.12 -6.07
CA GLU A 694 -4.48 15.57 -7.42
C GLU A 694 -4.72 14.05 -7.43
N GLY A 695 -4.70 13.40 -6.26
CA GLY A 695 -4.73 11.94 -6.14
C GLY A 695 -3.47 11.27 -6.73
N ARG A 696 -2.36 12.02 -6.81
CA ARG A 696 -1.13 11.60 -7.49
C ARG A 696 -0.29 10.71 -6.59
N ARG A 697 0.11 9.54 -7.12
CA ARG A 697 1.09 8.63 -6.52
C ARG A 697 2.47 8.91 -7.09
N VAL A 698 3.33 9.63 -6.35
CA VAL A 698 4.55 10.23 -6.90
C VAL A 698 5.58 9.18 -7.32
N ASP A 699 5.82 8.14 -6.51
CA ASP A 699 6.79 7.09 -6.87
C ASP A 699 6.37 6.35 -8.14
N ARG A 700 5.08 6.06 -8.29
CA ARG A 700 4.53 5.45 -9.50
C ARG A 700 4.74 6.34 -10.73
N LEU A 701 4.40 7.63 -10.65
CA LEU A 701 4.63 8.58 -11.74
C LEU A 701 6.12 8.68 -12.09
N LEU A 702 6.98 8.68 -11.08
CA LEU A 702 8.43 8.77 -11.24
C LEU A 702 8.99 7.55 -11.98
N ARG A 703 8.50 6.34 -11.67
CA ARG A 703 8.91 5.10 -12.34
C ARG A 703 8.43 5.04 -13.79
N VAL A 704 7.23 5.55 -14.07
CA VAL A 704 6.74 5.71 -15.45
C VAL A 704 7.65 6.68 -16.21
N LEU A 705 8.10 7.75 -15.55
CA LEU A 705 8.97 8.75 -16.16
C LEU A 705 10.41 8.25 -16.38
N SER A 706 10.97 7.46 -15.46
CA SER A 706 12.34 6.94 -15.56
C SER A 706 12.47 5.80 -16.56
N GLY A 707 11.37 5.10 -16.88
CA GLY A 707 11.42 3.85 -17.63
C GLY A 707 11.95 2.68 -16.77
N ALA A 708 11.80 1.46 -17.29
CA ALA A 708 12.00 0.23 -16.50
C ALA A 708 13.46 -0.04 -16.10
N ASP A 709 14.43 0.51 -16.85
CA ASP A 709 15.86 0.18 -16.74
C ASP A 709 16.71 1.30 -16.09
N HIS A 710 16.08 2.36 -15.56
CA HIS A 710 16.79 3.51 -14.98
C HIS A 710 16.41 3.78 -13.53
N GLU A 711 17.39 4.30 -12.78
CA GLU A 711 17.20 4.80 -11.41
C GLU A 711 16.24 6.01 -11.42
N PRO A 712 15.16 5.99 -10.61
CA PRO A 712 14.28 7.14 -10.44
C PRO A 712 15.05 8.34 -9.85
N VAL A 713 14.87 9.54 -10.40
CA VAL A 713 15.51 10.76 -9.88
C VAL A 713 14.45 11.81 -9.56
N VAL A 714 14.51 12.42 -8.38
CA VAL A 714 13.50 13.40 -7.97
C VAL A 714 14.11 14.56 -7.20
N ARG A 715 13.51 15.74 -7.35
CA ARG A 715 13.84 16.94 -6.58
C ARG A 715 12.62 17.47 -5.83
N PRO A 716 12.47 17.13 -4.54
CA PRO A 716 11.45 17.68 -3.67
C PRO A 716 11.58 19.20 -3.50
N GLY A 717 10.55 19.92 -3.94
CA GLY A 717 10.26 21.31 -3.58
C GLY A 717 9.35 21.40 -2.36
N ALA A 718 9.40 22.53 -1.65
CA ALA A 718 8.48 22.87 -0.55
C ALA A 718 8.55 24.35 -0.08
N GLY A 719 8.89 25.29 -0.98
CA GLY A 719 8.53 26.72 -0.82
C GLY A 719 9.22 27.53 0.29
N PHE A 720 10.49 27.30 0.62
CA PHE A 720 11.25 28.11 1.60
C PHE A 720 12.31 29.00 0.94
N TRP A 721 11.90 30.17 0.47
CA TRP A 721 12.76 31.09 -0.28
C TRP A 721 13.45 32.16 0.58
N HIS A 722 12.88 32.49 1.74
CA HIS A 722 13.34 33.55 2.62
C HIS A 722 13.20 33.19 4.11
N ASP A 723 13.92 33.87 5.01
CA ASP A 723 13.92 33.65 6.45
C ASP A 723 13.16 34.72 7.27
N TRP A 724 12.19 35.44 6.68
CA TRP A 724 11.27 36.32 7.44
C TRP A 724 10.60 35.60 8.62
N GLU A 725 10.28 34.33 8.42
CA GLU A 725 9.89 33.39 9.45
C GLU A 725 10.92 32.25 9.48
N PRO A 726 12.03 32.37 10.24
CA PRO A 726 13.18 31.47 10.12
C PRO A 726 12.82 29.99 10.28
N ALA A 727 11.81 29.71 11.10
CA ALA A 727 11.42 28.35 11.41
C ALA A 727 10.27 27.82 10.54
N ALA A 728 9.94 28.52 9.44
CA ALA A 728 9.26 27.95 8.28
C ALA A 728 10.15 26.93 7.53
N VAL A 729 11.47 26.94 7.75
CA VAL A 729 12.38 25.88 7.26
C VAL A 729 11.93 24.48 7.71
N LEU A 730 11.25 24.38 8.87
CA LEU A 730 10.67 23.12 9.33
C LEU A 730 9.51 22.67 8.44
N ALA A 731 8.67 23.59 7.97
CA ALA A 731 7.58 23.23 7.05
C ALA A 731 8.12 22.58 5.78
N LYS A 732 9.16 23.18 5.19
CA LYS A 732 9.89 22.59 4.05
C LYS A 732 10.49 21.23 4.42
N THR A 733 11.22 21.15 5.51
CA THR A 733 11.92 19.91 5.92
C THR A 733 10.95 18.75 6.15
N GLU A 734 9.83 19.01 6.83
CA GLU A 734 8.81 18.00 7.11
C GLU A 734 8.08 17.55 5.84
N ASP A 735 7.84 18.46 4.88
CA ASP A 735 7.26 18.09 3.60
C ASP A 735 8.23 17.26 2.75
N VAL A 736 9.51 17.64 2.67
CA VAL A 736 10.56 16.86 2.00
C VAL A 736 10.69 15.47 2.62
N ALA A 737 10.73 15.37 3.96
CA ALA A 737 10.81 14.08 4.64
C ALA A 737 9.61 13.18 4.31
N ARG A 738 8.42 13.76 4.14
CA ARG A 738 7.21 13.03 3.77
C ARG A 738 7.24 12.61 2.30
N GLN A 739 7.68 13.47 1.38
CA GLN A 739 7.89 13.09 -0.02
C GLN A 739 8.88 11.92 -0.12
N VAL A 740 10.01 11.98 0.58
CA VAL A 740 11.00 10.88 0.64
C VAL A 740 10.39 9.59 1.19
N ALA A 741 9.45 9.67 2.12
CA ALA A 741 8.81 8.49 2.69
C ALA A 741 7.89 7.74 1.70
N TYR A 742 7.44 8.39 0.62
CA TYR A 742 6.64 7.77 -0.42
C TYR A 742 7.46 7.11 -1.53
N LEU A 743 8.78 7.32 -1.55
CA LEU A 743 9.66 6.83 -2.62
C LEU A 743 10.27 5.47 -2.27
N GLY A 744 10.62 4.71 -3.29
CA GLY A 744 11.52 3.56 -3.13
C GLY A 744 12.94 3.98 -2.71
N ASP A 745 13.64 3.09 -2.00
CA ASP A 745 15.03 3.32 -1.54
C ASP A 745 16.05 3.43 -2.70
N ASP A 746 15.62 3.13 -3.93
CA ASP A 746 16.37 3.28 -5.19
C ASP A 746 16.31 4.70 -5.78
N ALA A 747 15.44 5.58 -5.28
CA ALA A 747 15.24 6.92 -5.85
C ALA A 747 16.34 7.92 -5.44
N ARG A 748 17.08 8.48 -6.42
CA ARG A 748 18.06 9.56 -6.18
C ARG A 748 17.32 10.86 -5.87
N VAL A 749 17.39 11.29 -4.61
CA VAL A 749 16.70 12.52 -4.14
C VAL A 749 17.65 13.72 -4.08
N VAL A 750 17.31 14.80 -4.78
CA VAL A 750 18.07 16.06 -4.83
C VAL A 750 17.28 17.16 -4.12
N ALA A 751 17.83 17.82 -3.10
CA ALA A 751 17.11 18.90 -2.43
C ALA A 751 17.03 20.15 -3.31
N GLU A 752 15.90 20.84 -3.30
CA GLU A 752 15.83 22.25 -3.69
C GLU A 752 16.45 23.12 -2.60
N ILE A 753 17.38 24.01 -2.94
CA ILE A 753 17.86 25.10 -2.07
C ILE A 753 17.72 26.40 -2.84
N GLU A 754 16.80 27.26 -2.40
CA GLU A 754 16.29 28.38 -3.19
C GLU A 754 16.32 29.69 -2.41
N ASN A 755 16.81 30.77 -3.01
CA ASN A 755 16.93 32.09 -2.39
C ASN A 755 16.20 33.19 -3.17
N HIS A 756 15.31 32.86 -4.12
CA HIS A 756 14.49 33.83 -4.84
C HIS A 756 13.89 34.92 -3.91
N PRO A 757 13.95 36.22 -4.25
CA PRO A 757 14.48 36.83 -5.49
C PRO A 757 15.98 37.17 -5.45
N TYR A 758 16.81 36.30 -4.85
CA TYR A 758 18.27 36.27 -4.98
C TYR A 758 19.00 37.49 -4.41
N THR A 759 18.46 38.08 -3.34
CA THR A 759 19.07 39.21 -2.65
C THR A 759 19.60 38.82 -1.27
N PRO A 760 20.77 39.32 -0.83
CA PRO A 760 21.36 39.00 0.48
C PRO A 760 20.46 39.30 1.69
N PHE A 761 19.40 40.10 1.50
CA PHE A 761 18.44 40.46 2.56
C PHE A 761 17.37 39.40 2.82
N GLN A 762 17.23 38.37 1.98
CA GLN A 762 16.13 37.39 2.09
C GLN A 762 16.45 36.20 2.98
N LYS A 763 17.70 35.73 3.00
CA LYS A 763 18.08 34.55 3.76
C LYS A 763 19.51 34.66 4.25
N SER A 764 19.69 34.60 5.56
CA SER A 764 21.02 34.60 6.18
C SER A 764 21.78 33.30 5.86
N TYR A 765 23.11 33.38 5.74
CA TYR A 765 23.97 32.19 5.57
C TYR A 765 23.79 31.15 6.69
N ARG A 766 23.42 31.58 7.90
CA ARG A 766 23.14 30.67 9.01
C ARG A 766 21.89 29.83 8.75
N LEU A 767 20.82 30.44 8.24
CA LEU A 767 19.60 29.73 7.89
C LEU A 767 19.77 28.89 6.63
N LEU A 768 20.53 29.36 5.64
CA LEU A 768 20.90 28.59 4.46
C LEU A 768 21.67 27.31 4.83
N ALA A 769 22.65 27.40 5.74
CA ALA A 769 23.37 26.23 6.26
C ALA A 769 22.44 25.26 6.99
N LEU A 770 21.49 25.79 7.77
CA LEU A 770 20.50 24.97 8.48
C LEU A 770 19.57 24.24 7.49
N GLU A 771 19.08 24.92 6.46
CA GLU A 771 18.24 24.33 5.42
C GLU A 771 18.95 23.19 4.69
N MET A 772 20.20 23.39 4.26
CA MET A 772 21.01 22.34 3.62
C MET A 772 21.15 21.11 4.53
N ALA A 773 21.46 21.32 5.80
CA ALA A 773 21.62 20.24 6.78
C ALA A 773 20.31 19.49 7.06
N LEU A 774 19.19 20.21 7.19
CA LEU A 774 17.88 19.63 7.47
C LEU A 774 17.36 18.79 6.29
N ASN A 775 17.59 19.22 5.04
CA ASN A 775 17.21 18.42 3.87
C ASN A 775 18.00 17.09 3.80
N ILE A 776 19.31 17.11 4.09
CA ILE A 776 20.11 15.88 4.20
C ILE A 776 19.53 14.96 5.27
N LEU A 777 19.16 15.50 6.44
CA LEU A 777 18.53 14.72 7.51
C LEU A 777 17.14 14.18 7.14
N ALA A 778 16.38 14.93 6.34
CA ALA A 778 15.09 14.49 5.78
C ALA A 778 15.24 13.30 4.82
N GLY A 779 16.43 13.10 4.26
CA GLY A 779 16.78 11.93 3.43
C GLY A 779 17.29 12.27 2.04
N THR A 780 17.58 13.55 1.74
CA THR A 780 18.14 13.92 0.42
C THR A 780 19.59 13.44 0.28
N HIS A 781 19.98 13.19 -0.97
CA HIS A 781 21.30 12.69 -1.37
C HIS A 781 22.20 13.84 -1.80
N ASP A 782 21.66 14.68 -2.68
CA ASP A 782 22.35 15.81 -3.30
C ASP A 782 21.60 17.12 -2.99
N LEU A 783 22.24 18.26 -3.29
CA LEU A 783 21.68 19.60 -3.14
C LEU A 783 21.74 20.33 -4.48
N SER A 784 20.62 20.90 -4.92
CA SER A 784 20.54 21.83 -6.05
C SER A 784 20.42 23.27 -5.53
N LEU A 785 21.37 24.12 -5.88
CA LEU A 785 21.55 25.46 -5.34
C LEU A 785 21.08 26.50 -6.34
N ASN A 786 19.96 27.16 -6.05
CA ASN A 786 19.52 28.37 -6.74
C ASN A 786 19.71 29.60 -5.86
N VAL A 787 20.91 30.18 -5.97
CA VAL A 787 21.36 31.25 -5.07
C VAL A 787 21.78 32.52 -5.82
N PHE A 788 21.63 32.55 -7.14
CA PHE A 788 21.95 33.69 -8.00
C PHE A 788 20.76 34.06 -8.88
N SER A 789 20.68 35.34 -9.24
CA SER A 789 19.59 35.86 -10.08
C SER A 789 19.54 35.16 -11.43
N GLY A 790 18.33 34.73 -11.80
CA GLY A 790 18.03 34.22 -13.13
C GLY A 790 17.75 35.29 -14.18
N SER A 791 17.62 36.56 -13.78
CA SER A 791 17.11 37.63 -14.65
C SER A 791 18.22 38.35 -15.46
N HIS A 792 19.50 38.06 -15.20
CA HIS A 792 20.63 38.65 -15.92
C HIS A 792 21.85 37.71 -15.94
N GLY A 793 22.91 38.07 -16.68
CA GLY A 793 24.17 37.32 -16.69
C GLY A 793 24.85 37.24 -15.31
N PHE A 794 25.69 36.25 -15.09
CA PHE A 794 26.39 36.03 -13.82
C PHE A 794 27.37 37.17 -13.54
N ARG A 795 27.27 37.78 -12.35
CA ARG A 795 28.10 38.95 -12.00
C ARG A 795 29.24 38.64 -11.03
N GLY A 796 29.23 37.49 -10.33
CA GLY A 796 30.30 37.11 -9.41
C GLY A 796 30.51 38.07 -8.22
N ASP A 797 29.56 38.98 -7.99
CA ASP A 797 29.69 40.10 -7.03
C ASP A 797 29.67 39.64 -5.55
N ASP A 798 29.21 38.42 -5.26
CA ASP A 798 29.13 37.85 -3.90
C ASP A 798 30.25 36.82 -3.64
N VAL A 799 31.48 37.32 -3.45
CA VAL A 799 32.66 36.52 -3.10
C VAL A 799 32.42 35.69 -1.82
N GLY A 800 31.52 36.13 -0.93
CA GLY A 800 31.21 35.44 0.32
C GLY A 800 30.48 34.11 0.14
N MET A 801 29.68 33.95 -0.92
CA MET A 801 28.88 32.74 -1.14
C MET A 801 29.76 31.52 -1.46
N GLY A 802 30.81 31.69 -2.28
CA GLY A 802 31.72 30.60 -2.64
C GLY A 802 32.48 30.07 -1.43
N ASP A 803 33.07 30.98 -0.64
CA ASP A 803 33.75 30.65 0.62
C ASP A 803 32.80 29.99 1.62
N PHE A 804 31.56 30.49 1.70
CA PHE A 804 30.52 29.90 2.54
C PHE A 804 30.23 28.44 2.15
N LEU A 805 29.90 28.16 0.88
CA LEU A 805 29.59 26.81 0.40
C LEU A 805 30.76 25.84 0.65
N LEU A 806 31.97 26.29 0.33
CA LEU A 806 33.19 25.51 0.57
C LEU A 806 33.38 25.19 2.06
N SER A 807 33.12 26.17 2.95
CA SER A 807 33.21 25.97 4.40
C SER A 807 32.17 25.00 4.96
N GLN A 808 30.99 24.88 4.34
CA GLN A 808 29.93 23.98 4.80
C GLN A 808 30.15 22.52 4.37
N ARG A 809 30.86 22.30 3.25
CA ARG A 809 31.03 20.98 2.64
C ARG A 809 31.49 19.88 3.61
N PRO A 810 32.54 20.05 4.45
CA PRO A 810 32.98 18.98 5.35
C PRO A 810 31.89 18.53 6.33
N PHE A 811 31.11 19.48 6.86
CA PHE A 811 30.02 19.19 7.77
C PHE A 811 28.88 18.45 7.06
N LEU A 812 28.45 18.94 5.90
CA LEU A 812 27.35 18.34 5.14
C LEU A 812 27.70 16.92 4.64
N THR A 813 28.94 16.70 4.18
CA THR A 813 29.42 15.36 3.81
C THR A 813 29.42 14.40 5.00
N ALA A 814 29.90 14.84 6.17
CA ALA A 814 29.87 14.03 7.38
C ALA A 814 28.43 13.73 7.84
N LEU A 815 27.53 14.72 7.73
CA LEU A 815 26.11 14.56 8.06
C LEU A 815 25.42 13.54 7.14
N ARG A 816 25.69 13.61 5.82
CA ARG A 816 25.17 12.65 4.84
C ARG A 816 25.65 11.23 5.15
N ALA A 817 26.93 11.04 5.41
CA ALA A 817 27.48 9.74 5.81
C ALA A 817 26.84 9.24 7.13
N ALA A 818 26.66 10.12 8.11
CA ALA A 818 26.02 9.77 9.37
C ALA A 818 24.52 9.43 9.22
N ARG A 819 23.86 9.94 8.18
CA ARG A 819 22.44 9.70 7.89
C ARG A 819 22.21 8.47 7.02
N ALA A 820 23.18 8.04 6.22
CA ALA A 820 23.08 6.90 5.32
C ALA A 820 22.60 5.63 6.04
N GLY A 821 21.69 4.88 5.39
CA GLY A 821 21.10 3.64 5.91
C GLY A 821 20.19 3.79 7.15
N LYS A 822 20.01 5.01 7.69
CA LYS A 822 19.13 5.24 8.83
C LYS A 822 17.71 5.54 8.37
N ARG A 823 16.76 5.39 9.28
CA ARG A 823 15.40 5.90 9.11
C ARG A 823 15.03 6.83 10.25
N ARG A 824 14.09 7.73 9.99
CA ARG A 824 13.46 8.55 11.01
C ARG A 824 12.55 7.67 11.87
N VAL A 825 12.49 7.94 13.18
CA VAL A 825 11.65 7.20 14.14
C VAL A 825 11.02 8.21 15.10
N GLY A 826 9.74 8.08 15.38
CA GLY A 826 8.99 9.02 16.23
C GLY A 826 7.48 8.78 16.15
N VAL A 827 6.72 9.85 16.33
CA VAL A 827 5.26 9.88 16.16
C VAL A 827 4.91 9.87 14.68
N GLY A 828 4.21 8.85 14.20
CA GLY A 828 3.70 8.82 12.83
C GLY A 828 2.50 9.75 12.70
N VAL A 829 2.64 10.81 11.89
CA VAL A 829 1.52 11.69 11.57
C VAL A 829 0.89 11.20 10.28
N GLU A 830 -0.30 10.61 10.39
CA GLU A 830 -0.89 9.84 9.29
C GLU A 830 -1.13 10.70 8.04
N ALA A 831 -0.69 10.20 6.89
CA ALA A 831 -0.77 10.87 5.60
C ALA A 831 -0.95 9.84 4.49
N ARG A 832 -1.62 10.24 3.42
CA ARG A 832 -1.71 9.43 2.20
C ARG A 832 -1.67 10.32 0.96
N GLU A 833 -1.02 9.84 -0.09
CA GLU A 833 -1.01 10.48 -1.41
C GLU A 833 -2.39 10.46 -2.09
N ASP A 834 -3.24 9.53 -1.70
CA ASP A 834 -4.57 9.30 -2.28
C ASP A 834 -5.71 9.86 -1.41
N VAL A 835 -5.41 10.62 -0.35
CA VAL A 835 -6.41 11.07 0.64
C VAL A 835 -7.59 11.83 0.00
N ALA A 836 -7.36 12.56 -1.10
CA ALA A 836 -8.41 13.29 -1.79
C ALA A 836 -9.50 12.38 -2.39
N ARG A 837 -9.17 11.11 -2.69
CA ARG A 837 -10.12 10.12 -3.23
C ARG A 837 -11.17 9.72 -2.20
N THR A 838 -10.80 9.73 -0.91
CA THR A 838 -11.65 9.26 0.20
C THR A 838 -12.07 10.37 1.17
N MET A 839 -11.52 11.58 1.02
CA MET A 839 -11.82 12.70 1.91
C MET A 839 -13.31 13.04 1.91
N HIS A 840 -13.88 13.12 3.12
CA HIS A 840 -15.26 13.56 3.32
C HIS A 840 -15.34 15.10 3.26
N LEU A 841 -16.03 15.66 2.27
CA LEU A 841 -16.04 17.10 2.05
C LEU A 841 -17.02 17.83 2.98
N ALA A 842 -18.11 17.20 3.42
CA ALA A 842 -19.11 17.77 4.32
C ALA A 842 -19.61 19.16 3.84
N GLY A 843 -19.86 19.29 2.54
CA GLY A 843 -20.29 20.55 1.91
C GLY A 843 -19.18 21.57 1.64
N ARG A 844 -17.92 21.30 2.01
CA ARG A 844 -16.76 22.13 1.63
C ARG A 844 -16.57 22.17 0.10
N SER A 845 -15.78 23.13 -0.37
CA SER A 845 -15.34 23.20 -1.76
C SER A 845 -14.33 22.09 -2.06
N LEU A 846 -14.10 21.80 -3.36
CA LEU A 846 -13.07 20.86 -3.78
C LEU A 846 -11.66 21.28 -3.31
N ASP A 847 -11.44 22.57 -3.07
CA ASP A 847 -10.22 23.11 -2.45
C ASP A 847 -9.81 22.40 -1.16
N ALA A 848 -10.77 21.85 -0.40
CA ALA A 848 -10.49 21.12 0.84
C ALA A 848 -9.62 19.87 0.63
N TRP A 849 -9.57 19.31 -0.58
CA TRP A 849 -8.66 18.21 -0.93
C TRP A 849 -7.18 18.55 -0.72
N LYS A 850 -6.81 19.83 -0.67
CA LYS A 850 -5.51 20.29 -0.20
C LYS A 850 -5.42 20.16 1.33
N ALA A 851 -5.27 18.92 1.78
CA ALA A 851 -5.18 18.55 3.18
C ALA A 851 -4.01 19.26 3.88
N ARG A 852 -4.31 20.18 4.80
CA ARG A 852 -3.28 20.93 5.54
C ARG A 852 -2.51 20.03 6.50
N ARG A 853 -1.20 20.29 6.67
CA ARG A 853 -0.28 19.45 7.47
C ARG A 853 0.43 20.22 8.60
N PRO A 854 -0.30 20.69 9.62
CA PRO A 854 0.30 21.52 10.69
C PRO A 854 0.94 20.69 11.81
N TRP A 855 0.63 19.40 11.93
CA TRP A 855 0.96 18.60 13.11
C TRP A 855 2.42 18.16 13.16
N GLU A 856 3.03 17.83 12.03
CA GLU A 856 4.47 17.55 11.96
C GLU A 856 5.27 18.77 12.41
N ILE A 857 4.87 19.96 11.95
CA ILE A 857 5.49 21.22 12.34
C ILE A 857 5.29 21.48 13.84
N ALA A 858 4.07 21.26 14.36
CA ALA A 858 3.79 21.43 15.78
C ALA A 858 4.66 20.52 16.64
N LEU A 859 4.74 19.23 16.31
CA LEU A 859 5.56 18.24 17.01
C LEU A 859 7.06 18.59 16.94
N ALA A 860 7.56 18.93 15.74
CA ALA A 860 8.96 19.36 15.56
C ALA A 860 9.29 20.60 16.41
N ARG A 861 8.39 21.58 16.48
CA ARG A 861 8.54 22.79 17.32
C ARG A 861 8.47 22.49 18.81
N PHE A 862 7.73 21.46 19.22
CA PHE A 862 7.71 20.97 20.59
C PHE A 862 8.98 20.18 20.96
N GLY A 863 9.87 19.89 20.00
CA GLY A 863 11.02 19.01 20.22
C GLY A 863 10.60 17.54 20.42
N LEU A 864 9.45 17.17 19.86
CA LEU A 864 8.96 15.80 19.82
C LEU A 864 9.38 15.16 18.49
N PRO A 865 9.85 13.91 18.50
CA PRO A 865 10.32 13.25 17.31
C PRO A 865 9.12 12.91 16.43
N VAL A 866 9.08 13.44 15.22
CA VAL A 866 8.17 12.96 14.18
C VAL A 866 8.80 11.73 13.55
N GLY A 867 8.01 10.69 13.29
CA GLY A 867 8.42 9.43 12.66
C GLY A 867 8.21 9.43 11.15
N ARG A 868 8.27 8.26 10.55
CA ARG A 868 7.71 8.02 9.22
C ARG A 868 6.18 7.90 9.30
N LEU A 869 5.53 7.93 8.15
CA LEU A 869 4.12 7.56 8.05
C LEU A 869 3.92 6.16 8.60
N TYR A 870 2.78 5.92 9.25
CA TYR A 870 2.44 4.64 9.88
C TYR A 870 3.29 4.23 11.10
N ASP A 871 4.21 5.07 11.60
CA ASP A 871 4.94 4.78 12.84
C ASP A 871 4.04 4.96 14.08
N ALA A 872 3.97 3.96 14.96
CA ALA A 872 3.32 4.11 16.26
C ALA A 872 4.16 4.94 17.27
N PRO A 873 3.56 5.83 18.10
CA PRO A 873 2.13 6.11 18.17
C PRO A 873 1.64 6.93 16.98
N HIS A 874 0.44 6.61 16.50
CA HIS A 874 -0.19 7.25 15.36
C HIS A 874 -0.88 8.55 15.78
N LEU A 875 -0.72 9.62 15.02
CA LEU A 875 -1.49 10.86 15.15
C LEU A 875 -2.37 11.03 13.90
N LEU A 876 -3.68 10.92 14.08
CA LEU A 876 -4.65 11.09 13.00
C LEU A 876 -5.32 12.45 13.15
N ASN A 877 -5.39 13.17 12.03
CA ASN A 877 -6.01 14.48 11.94
C ASN A 877 -6.99 14.54 10.76
N GLY A 878 -7.98 15.42 10.88
CA GLY A 878 -8.95 15.67 9.82
C GLY A 878 -9.60 14.38 9.28
N ASP A 879 -9.70 14.32 7.96
CA ASP A 879 -10.47 13.31 7.23
C ASP A 879 -9.66 12.06 6.84
N VAL A 880 -8.43 11.91 7.35
CA VAL A 880 -7.61 10.71 7.08
C VAL A 880 -8.31 9.43 7.55
N VAL A 881 -9.21 9.56 8.53
CA VAL A 881 -10.04 8.48 9.09
C VAL A 881 -11.08 7.91 8.14
N TYR A 882 -11.33 8.50 6.96
CA TYR A 882 -12.26 7.95 5.97
C TYR A 882 -11.57 7.10 4.90
N SER A 883 -10.24 6.98 4.96
CA SER A 883 -9.49 6.27 3.92
C SER A 883 -9.65 4.76 4.00
N ASP A 884 -9.46 4.18 5.19
CA ASP A 884 -9.23 2.75 5.30
C ASP A 884 -9.53 2.23 6.71
N ARG A 885 -10.62 1.46 6.81
CA ARG A 885 -11.13 0.95 8.08
C ARG A 885 -10.14 -0.02 8.75
N TYR A 886 -9.56 -0.94 8.00
CA TYR A 886 -8.59 -1.92 8.53
C TYR A 886 -7.33 -1.23 9.06
N ALA A 887 -6.94 -0.11 8.46
CA ALA A 887 -5.86 0.75 8.99
C ALA A 887 -6.15 1.19 10.41
N LEU A 888 -7.34 1.74 10.61
CA LEU A 888 -7.75 2.35 11.87
C LEU A 888 -7.86 1.29 12.95
N GLU A 889 -8.39 0.12 12.58
CA GLU A 889 -8.47 -1.06 13.42
C GLU A 889 -7.07 -1.48 13.93
N SER A 890 -6.08 -1.53 13.04
CA SER A 890 -4.68 -1.85 13.36
C SER A 890 -4.01 -0.77 14.22
N MET A 891 -4.11 0.51 13.80
CA MET A 891 -3.51 1.66 14.49
C MET A 891 -4.02 1.82 15.93
N VAL A 892 -5.29 1.49 16.19
CA VAL A 892 -5.85 1.49 17.55
C VAL A 892 -5.09 0.53 18.46
N GLN A 893 -4.66 -0.62 17.96
CA GLN A 893 -3.94 -1.63 18.74
C GLN A 893 -2.50 -1.20 19.03
N GLU A 894 -1.83 -0.57 18.05
CA GLU A 894 -0.46 -0.06 18.19
C GLU A 894 -0.39 1.23 19.03
N GLY A 895 -1.52 1.95 19.12
CA GLY A 895 -1.72 3.13 19.95
C GLY A 895 -1.92 4.40 19.11
N MET A 896 -3.06 5.07 19.33
CA MET A 896 -3.50 6.19 18.51
C MET A 896 -3.78 7.48 19.31
N VAL A 897 -3.50 8.62 18.71
CA VAL A 897 -3.86 9.97 19.19
C VAL A 897 -4.70 10.66 18.12
N LEU A 898 -5.85 11.20 18.53
CA LEU A 898 -6.85 11.77 17.64
C LEU A 898 -7.03 13.27 17.88
N THR A 899 -7.12 14.03 16.79
CA THR A 899 -7.63 15.42 16.82
C THR A 899 -9.17 15.42 16.79
N PRO A 900 -9.82 16.57 17.08
CA PRO A 900 -11.27 16.64 17.12
C PRO A 900 -11.96 16.24 15.80
N CYS A 901 -11.48 16.64 14.63
CA CYS A 901 -12.10 16.25 13.36
C CYS A 901 -11.90 14.75 13.06
N ALA A 902 -10.77 14.17 13.44
CA ALA A 902 -10.58 12.72 13.33
C ALA A 902 -11.57 11.96 14.22
N VAL A 903 -11.81 12.43 15.46
CA VAL A 903 -12.86 11.86 16.33
C VAL A 903 -14.23 12.00 15.69
N TRP A 904 -14.55 13.19 15.19
CA TRP A 904 -15.84 13.46 14.54
C TRP A 904 -16.09 12.50 13.37
N GLY A 905 -15.11 12.32 12.48
CA GLY A 905 -15.26 11.40 11.35
C GLY A 905 -15.34 9.93 11.75
N LEU A 906 -14.70 9.53 12.85
CA LEU A 906 -14.91 8.19 13.43
C LEU A 906 -16.31 8.02 14.02
N LEU A 907 -16.88 9.05 14.66
CA LEU A 907 -18.26 9.01 15.16
C LEU A 907 -19.27 8.84 14.03
N GLU A 908 -19.09 9.55 12.91
CA GLU A 908 -19.94 9.38 11.73
C GLU A 908 -19.87 7.97 11.14
N GLN A 909 -18.69 7.34 11.22
CA GLN A 909 -18.47 5.95 10.82
C GLN A 909 -18.93 4.93 11.88
N GLY A 910 -19.59 5.36 12.97
CA GLY A 910 -20.16 4.47 13.99
C GLY A 910 -19.19 3.98 15.06
N TRP A 911 -18.01 4.60 15.21
CA TRP A 911 -17.02 4.19 16.21
C TRP A 911 -17.30 4.68 17.64
N GLY A 912 -18.39 5.41 17.88
CA GLY A 912 -18.69 6.06 19.16
C GLY A 912 -18.69 5.10 20.34
N ASP A 913 -19.42 3.97 20.23
CA ASP A 913 -19.49 2.96 21.28
C ASP A 913 -18.13 2.29 21.53
N ARG A 914 -17.34 2.09 20.48
CA ARG A 914 -16.00 1.49 20.56
C ARG A 914 -15.01 2.41 21.27
N LEU A 915 -15.07 3.72 20.99
CA LEU A 915 -14.19 4.72 21.61
C LEU A 915 -14.67 5.17 23.00
N GLY A 916 -15.96 5.03 23.30
CA GLY A 916 -16.58 5.61 24.49
C GLY A 916 -16.74 7.14 24.38
N VAL A 917 -16.84 7.67 23.16
CA VAL A 917 -17.06 9.09 22.87
C VAL A 917 -18.44 9.23 22.23
N THR A 918 -19.28 10.11 22.79
CA THR A 918 -20.65 10.29 22.31
C THR A 918 -20.83 11.55 21.47
N ASP A 919 -19.98 12.55 21.65
CA ASP A 919 -20.04 13.81 20.91
C ASP A 919 -18.69 14.54 20.96
N VAL A 920 -18.42 15.31 19.92
CA VAL A 920 -17.29 16.24 19.85
C VAL A 920 -17.79 17.56 19.24
N ARG A 921 -17.59 18.66 19.97
CA ARG A 921 -18.17 19.95 19.61
C ARG A 921 -17.22 21.10 19.88
N LEU A 922 -17.39 22.21 19.18
CA LEU A 922 -16.61 23.42 19.43
C LEU A 922 -16.75 23.85 20.91
N ALA A 923 -15.62 24.15 21.54
CA ALA A 923 -15.61 24.67 22.91
C ALA A 923 -16.20 26.10 22.92
N PRO A 924 -16.75 26.59 24.06
CA PRO A 924 -17.22 27.98 24.12
C PRO A 924 -16.08 29.00 23.91
N ARG A 925 -16.38 30.19 23.38
CA ARG A 925 -15.36 31.21 23.05
C ARG A 925 -14.66 31.82 24.25
N ASP A 926 -15.25 31.77 25.43
CA ASP A 926 -14.82 32.44 26.65
C ASP A 926 -13.98 31.55 27.58
N VAL A 927 -13.37 30.48 27.05
CA VAL A 927 -12.64 29.48 27.84
C VAL A 927 -11.12 29.55 27.72
N ASN A 928 -10.46 29.09 28.79
CA ASN A 928 -9.04 28.72 28.82
C ASN A 928 -8.90 27.24 29.16
N GLU A 929 -7.79 26.64 28.78
CA GLU A 929 -7.49 25.25 29.09
C GLU A 929 -6.91 25.15 30.51
N ARG A 930 -7.44 24.26 31.35
CA ARG A 930 -6.90 23.95 32.67
C ARG A 930 -6.53 22.49 32.76
N PHE A 931 -5.29 22.21 33.16
CA PHE A 931 -4.84 20.84 33.39
C PHE A 931 -5.39 20.31 34.71
N THR A 932 -5.65 19.01 34.79
CA THR A 932 -6.04 18.32 36.04
C THR A 932 -4.80 17.92 36.85
N ASP A 933 -4.98 17.34 38.04
CA ASP A 933 -3.88 16.74 38.84
C ASP A 933 -3.47 15.33 38.33
N HIS A 934 -3.83 14.99 37.10
CA HIS A 934 -3.53 13.66 36.56
C HIS A 934 -2.01 13.43 36.45
N PRO A 935 -1.48 12.22 36.77
CA PRO A 935 -0.05 11.95 36.73
C PRO A 935 0.64 12.22 35.38
N LEU A 936 -0.09 12.07 34.26
CA LEU A 936 0.43 12.40 32.92
C LEU A 936 0.70 13.90 32.72
N ASN A 937 0.15 14.78 33.55
CA ASN A 937 0.47 16.21 33.52
C ASN A 937 1.77 16.54 34.27
N GLY A 938 2.32 15.60 35.04
CA GLY A 938 3.55 15.77 35.80
C GLY A 938 3.53 17.02 36.69
N LEU A 939 4.53 17.88 36.53
CA LEU A 939 4.68 19.12 37.30
C LEU A 939 3.70 20.24 36.88
N HIS A 940 2.94 20.04 35.80
CA HIS A 940 2.03 21.05 35.24
C HIS A 940 0.57 20.87 35.69
N GLY A 941 0.33 20.09 36.75
CA GLY A 941 -1.00 19.95 37.34
C GLY A 941 -1.60 21.33 37.66
N GLN A 942 -2.89 21.50 37.36
CA GLN A 942 -3.65 22.75 37.58
C GLN A 942 -3.20 23.99 36.80
N VAL A 943 -2.22 23.89 35.89
CA VAL A 943 -1.84 25.04 35.05
C VAL A 943 -3.02 25.49 34.19
N VAL A 944 -3.14 26.81 34.00
CA VAL A 944 -4.16 27.41 33.15
C VAL A 944 -3.47 28.05 31.95
N LEU A 945 -3.76 27.55 30.76
CA LEU A 945 -3.16 28.02 29.51
C LEU A 945 -4.12 28.94 28.75
N PRO A 946 -3.63 30.07 28.23
CA PRO A 946 -4.47 31.00 27.49
C PRO A 946 -4.89 30.40 26.16
N VAL A 947 -6.21 30.32 25.92
CA VAL A 947 -6.80 29.85 24.66
C VAL A 947 -7.79 30.87 24.10
N ARG A 948 -8.56 31.54 24.96
CA ARG A 948 -9.59 32.52 24.59
C ARG A 948 -9.18 33.50 23.48
N HIS A 949 -8.00 34.13 23.61
CA HIS A 949 -7.52 35.14 22.65
C HIS A 949 -7.05 34.55 21.32
N TYR A 950 -6.87 33.23 21.25
CA TYR A 950 -6.39 32.50 20.09
C TYR A 950 -7.42 31.49 19.57
N TYR A 951 -8.69 31.62 20.01
CA TYR A 951 -9.77 30.69 19.68
C TYR A 951 -9.89 30.46 18.15
N GLY A 952 -9.82 31.54 17.37
CA GLY A 952 -9.97 31.49 15.91
C GLY A 952 -8.78 30.91 15.14
N VAL A 953 -7.67 30.57 15.82
CA VAL A 953 -6.52 29.89 15.19
C VAL A 953 -6.29 28.49 15.77
N LEU A 954 -6.67 28.28 17.04
CA LEU A 954 -6.53 26.98 17.70
C LEU A 954 -7.73 26.06 17.49
N HIS A 955 -8.92 26.60 17.16
CA HIS A 955 -10.18 25.88 17.01
C HIS A 955 -10.37 24.80 18.10
N PRO A 956 -10.58 25.21 19.36
CA PRO A 956 -10.71 24.27 20.47
C PRO A 956 -12.04 23.52 20.45
N TYR A 957 -12.01 22.23 20.81
CA TYR A 957 -13.18 21.35 20.92
C TYR A 957 -13.30 20.73 22.31
N ALA A 958 -14.52 20.40 22.69
CA ALA A 958 -14.87 19.69 23.90
C ALA A 958 -15.43 18.31 23.56
N TYR A 959 -15.04 17.30 24.34
CA TYR A 959 -15.50 15.92 24.20
C TYR A 959 -16.61 15.60 25.20
N ALA A 960 -17.62 14.87 24.74
CA ALA A 960 -18.58 14.17 25.59
C ALA A 960 -18.22 12.68 25.62
N LEU A 961 -18.05 12.14 26.82
CA LEU A 961 -17.60 10.76 27.03
C LEU A 961 -18.75 9.94 27.61
N ALA A 962 -18.90 8.70 27.15
CA ALA A 962 -19.93 7.79 27.64
C ALA A 962 -19.66 7.38 29.10
N ALA A 963 -20.71 7.16 29.88
CA ALA A 963 -20.58 6.65 31.24
C ALA A 963 -19.96 5.24 31.22
N GLY A 964 -18.99 4.98 32.10
CA GLY A 964 -18.27 3.70 32.15
C GLY A 964 -17.07 3.59 31.20
N THR A 965 -16.82 4.59 30.36
CA THR A 965 -15.59 4.68 29.57
C THR A 965 -14.38 4.75 30.50
N GLY A 966 -13.32 3.98 30.22
CA GLY A 966 -12.03 4.02 30.93
C GLY A 966 -11.24 5.31 30.66
N ALA A 967 -11.88 6.46 30.80
CA ALA A 967 -11.36 7.77 30.45
C ALA A 967 -10.66 8.46 31.63
N GLN A 968 -9.45 8.93 31.38
CA GLN A 968 -8.64 9.76 32.27
C GLN A 968 -8.58 11.17 31.70
N VAL A 969 -9.26 12.13 32.33
CA VAL A 969 -9.30 13.53 31.88
C VAL A 969 -8.00 14.24 32.23
N LEU A 970 -7.27 14.70 31.21
CA LEU A 970 -5.97 15.35 31.35
C LEU A 970 -6.09 16.87 31.42
N SER A 971 -7.02 17.46 30.67
CA SER A 971 -7.34 18.88 30.75
C SER A 971 -8.82 19.14 30.48
N GLN A 972 -9.28 20.29 30.94
CA GLN A 972 -10.67 20.74 30.86
C GLN A 972 -10.76 22.20 30.44
N TRP A 973 -11.86 22.56 29.79
CA TRP A 973 -12.19 23.95 29.52
C TRP A 973 -12.76 24.61 30.76
N GLN A 974 -12.26 25.78 31.12
CA GLN A 974 -12.85 26.63 32.16
C GLN A 974 -13.13 28.01 31.61
N ASP A 975 -14.26 28.60 31.99
CA ASP A 975 -14.56 30.00 31.63
C ASP A 975 -13.80 31.00 32.51
N LEU A 976 -14.07 32.29 32.31
CA LEU A 976 -13.44 33.37 33.07
C LEU A 976 -13.77 33.37 34.58
N GLY A 977 -14.85 32.71 34.98
CA GLY A 977 -15.22 32.49 36.38
C GLY A 977 -14.59 31.23 36.98
N GLY A 978 -13.81 30.47 36.21
CA GLY A 978 -13.23 29.19 36.62
C GLY A 978 -14.23 28.02 36.58
N VAL A 979 -15.39 28.20 35.94
CA VAL A 979 -16.43 27.17 35.84
C VAL A 979 -16.09 26.19 34.72
N PHE A 980 -16.23 24.90 35.00
CA PHE A 980 -16.05 23.83 34.00
C PHE A 980 -17.01 23.98 32.81
N ARG A 981 -16.47 23.84 31.60
CA ARG A 981 -17.20 23.95 30.32
C ARG A 981 -17.05 22.73 29.39
N GLY A 982 -16.28 21.72 29.78
CA GLY A 982 -16.13 20.48 29.01
C GLY A 982 -14.74 19.85 29.15
N VAL A 983 -14.62 18.60 28.71
CA VAL A 983 -13.34 17.88 28.64
C VAL A 983 -12.56 18.39 27.43
N ALA A 984 -11.28 18.75 27.63
CA ALA A 984 -10.40 19.25 26.58
C ALA A 984 -9.47 18.15 26.05
N ALA A 985 -8.69 17.51 26.91
CA ALA A 985 -7.82 16.38 26.54
C ALA A 985 -8.09 15.17 27.45
N ALA A 986 -8.01 13.95 26.90
CA ALA A 986 -8.27 12.71 27.63
C ALA A 986 -7.41 11.55 27.14
N ALA A 987 -7.16 10.58 28.03
CA ALA A 987 -6.57 9.28 27.73
C ALA A 987 -7.61 8.17 27.96
N LEU A 988 -7.88 7.36 26.95
CA LEU A 988 -8.92 6.34 26.93
C LEU A 988 -8.30 4.94 26.89
N THR A 989 -8.74 4.06 27.78
CA THR A 989 -8.47 2.62 27.65
C THR A 989 -9.73 1.94 27.14
N LEU A 990 -9.65 1.35 25.95
CA LEU A 990 -10.76 0.65 25.31
C LEU A 990 -10.98 -0.73 25.96
N PRO A 991 -12.14 -1.39 25.78
CA PRO A 991 -12.44 -2.70 26.38
C PRO A 991 -11.43 -3.80 26.03
N ASN A 992 -10.85 -3.77 24.82
CA ASN A 992 -9.79 -4.69 24.37
C ASN A 992 -8.39 -4.33 24.91
N GLY A 993 -8.28 -3.31 25.78
CA GLY A 993 -7.03 -2.82 26.35
C GLY A 993 -6.27 -1.82 25.48
N ALA A 994 -6.68 -1.57 24.24
CA ALA A 994 -6.08 -0.55 23.38
C ALA A 994 -6.12 0.84 24.03
N ARG A 995 -5.14 1.69 23.69
CA ARG A 995 -4.99 3.03 24.29
C ARG A 995 -5.16 4.10 23.23
N VAL A 996 -6.06 5.06 23.51
CA VAL A 996 -6.35 6.18 22.62
C VAL A 996 -6.19 7.50 23.37
N GLY A 997 -5.50 8.46 22.77
CA GLY A 997 -5.37 9.83 23.27
C GLY A 997 -6.24 10.81 22.48
N LEU A 998 -6.85 11.79 23.16
CA LEU A 998 -7.64 12.85 22.53
C LEU A 998 -6.97 14.22 22.72
N LEU A 999 -6.77 14.96 21.63
CA LEU A 999 -6.19 16.31 21.65
C LEU A 999 -7.26 17.40 21.46
N PRO A 1000 -7.18 18.54 22.17
CA PRO A 1000 -8.27 19.52 22.21
C PRO A 1000 -8.45 20.41 20.97
N PHE A 1001 -7.60 20.33 19.95
CA PHE A 1001 -7.47 21.37 18.92
C PHE A 1001 -7.54 20.82 17.51
N GLU A 1002 -8.20 21.54 16.60
CA GLU A 1002 -8.12 21.32 15.16
C GLU A 1002 -7.43 22.50 14.46
N ILE A 1003 -6.10 22.50 14.56
CA ILE A 1003 -5.27 23.59 14.04
C ILE A 1003 -5.17 23.49 12.51
N GLN A 1004 -5.12 24.63 11.83
CA GLN A 1004 -4.83 24.70 10.40
C GLN A 1004 -3.40 25.19 10.09
N THR A 1005 -2.76 25.80 11.09
CA THR A 1005 -1.38 26.27 11.07
C THR A 1005 -0.85 26.30 12.51
N VAL A 1006 0.46 26.29 12.68
CA VAL A 1006 1.07 26.35 14.01
C VAL A 1006 1.04 27.79 14.53
N SER A 1007 0.39 27.99 15.67
CA SER A 1007 0.37 29.27 16.38
C SER A 1007 1.32 29.25 17.58
N PRO A 1008 2.04 30.34 17.89
CA PRO A 1008 2.81 30.45 19.14
C PRO A 1008 1.98 30.18 20.40
N ALA A 1009 0.67 30.44 20.36
CA ALA A 1009 -0.25 30.16 21.47
C ALA A 1009 -0.39 28.67 21.78
N LEU A 1010 -0.17 27.81 20.77
CA LEU A 1010 -0.15 26.35 20.94
C LEU A 1010 1.08 25.91 21.74
N LEU A 1011 2.24 26.51 21.44
CA LEU A 1011 3.57 26.10 21.89
C LEU A 1011 3.82 26.49 23.36
N GLN A 1012 3.28 25.69 24.28
CA GLN A 1012 3.47 25.82 25.72
C GLN A 1012 4.24 24.63 26.28
N VAL A 1013 5.19 24.86 27.20
CA VAL A 1013 5.97 23.79 27.85
C VAL A 1013 5.06 22.76 28.53
N ALA A 1014 3.99 23.22 29.17
CA ALA A 1014 3.00 22.34 29.77
C ALA A 1014 2.34 21.39 28.75
N ARG A 1015 1.95 21.89 27.57
CA ARG A 1015 1.40 21.04 26.49
C ARG A 1015 2.42 20.09 25.93
N ARG A 1016 3.66 20.55 25.69
CA ARG A 1016 4.78 19.68 25.28
C ARG A 1016 4.91 18.47 26.21
N ASP A 1017 4.92 18.73 27.51
CA ASP A 1017 5.14 17.71 28.54
C ASP A 1017 3.94 16.76 28.66
N GLN A 1018 2.71 17.28 28.67
CA GLN A 1018 1.49 16.47 28.68
C GLN A 1018 1.37 15.59 27.44
N TRP A 1019 1.58 16.15 26.25
CA TRP A 1019 1.42 15.41 25.00
C TRP A 1019 2.51 14.36 24.81
N ALA A 1020 3.75 14.63 25.22
CA ALA A 1020 4.81 13.62 25.24
C ALA A 1020 4.47 12.44 26.17
N ALA A 1021 3.92 12.74 27.35
CA ALA A 1021 3.47 11.71 28.30
C ALA A 1021 2.29 10.90 27.72
N LEU A 1022 1.33 11.57 27.07
CA LEU A 1022 0.22 10.92 26.40
C LEU A 1022 0.69 9.99 25.26
N LEU A 1023 1.58 10.46 24.38
CA LEU A 1023 2.14 9.68 23.28
C LEU A 1023 2.88 8.43 23.79
N THR A 1024 3.69 8.59 24.85
CA THR A 1024 4.39 7.47 25.50
C THR A 1024 3.41 6.49 26.13
N TRP A 1025 2.35 6.99 26.77
CA TRP A 1025 1.33 6.18 27.41
C TRP A 1025 0.54 5.36 26.38
N VAL A 1026 0.13 6.00 25.28
CA VAL A 1026 -0.58 5.37 24.17
C VAL A 1026 0.27 4.28 23.53
N ALA A 1027 1.52 4.58 23.17
CA ALA A 1027 2.43 3.63 22.51
C ALA A 1027 2.94 2.50 23.43
N ARG A 1028 2.69 2.60 24.74
CA ARG A 1028 3.23 1.71 25.79
C ARG A 1028 4.77 1.61 25.79
N ARG A 1029 5.44 2.57 25.16
CA ARG A 1029 6.91 2.64 25.04
C ARG A 1029 7.38 4.09 25.05
N PRO A 1030 8.59 4.39 25.55
CA PRO A 1030 9.16 5.73 25.49
C PRO A 1030 9.30 6.25 24.05
N LEU A 1031 9.16 7.57 23.88
CA LEU A 1031 9.58 8.24 22.64
C LEU A 1031 11.10 8.09 22.46
N PRO A 1032 11.60 7.95 21.21
CA PRO A 1032 13.01 7.63 20.95
C PRO A 1032 13.98 8.73 21.38
N VAL A 1033 13.56 9.99 21.29
CA VAL A 1033 14.31 11.16 21.76
C VAL A 1033 13.31 12.24 22.16
N ARG A 1034 13.69 13.11 23.09
CA ARG A 1034 12.90 14.27 23.46
C ARG A 1034 13.79 15.39 23.99
N VAL A 1035 13.50 16.63 23.59
CA VAL A 1035 14.18 17.81 24.14
C VAL A 1035 13.54 18.18 25.48
N LEU A 1036 14.34 18.23 26.55
CA LEU A 1036 13.88 18.54 27.90
C LEU A 1036 13.98 20.03 28.24
N GLU A 1037 14.96 20.73 27.66
CA GLU A 1037 15.31 22.14 27.92
C GLU A 1037 15.10 23.02 26.70
#